data_AF-A0A372NVV3-F1
#
_entry.id   AF-A0A372NVV3-F1
#
_cell.length_a   1.000
_cell.length_b   1.000
_cell.length_c   1.000
_cell.angle_alpha   90.00
_cell.angle_beta   90.00
_cell.angle_gamma   90.00
#
_symmetry.space_group_name_H-M   'P 1'
#
loop_
_entity.id
_entity.type
_entity.pdbx_description
1 polymer ?
#
loop_
_entity_poly.entity_id
_entity_poly.type
_entity_poly.pdbx_seq_one_letter_code
_entity_poly.pdbx_strand_id
1 'polypeptide(L)'
;MSNHNKLLVSIRDYLSRFQLQVKIATANSEYDINHHAENILVPLLNIVFDSKLRNANDSEKKHFESIDLIDDQIARIGVQVTATNSIEKVKSTLSKFLKYGHDKHIDKLYVYILTEKQRNYSQLIVDGISSGKTLFNNKEQIIDATDLYGLIKRLNDVKKFQAINDLLEQEFSDLNIANDFNYSDFAGFKASYTEKCLNNFSRLNFFGLSVNRSRPREVELYELFVPPHFRNIGVSGATKDWIELEYTFPKIDFVGIEEFKTIDLNIFEKLAAGDFAGGFNTDTIHERIYRDGFMDYGLKDLFSKSQHTVLLGNPGAGKSSIIKYSICKILENDETVFSNEDIYRFIPFRIELHKYNQVKIAHGISFAEFLVKILASEFQTNISLDRVIKILTYFPCLVFFDGIDEIFDIQERIGVRNDIQNFATTYPDVKVVVTSRYESYEEVSFDKFYRLEVKNFNQEQLVDYVRKWYNQEETDLNRREQEIAGCIAQLANVDKELKYNPLLLSLILILYRNELELPTNKLSIYEGCTNTIVEHRDEKEKKLKFNLAIHNKASVFSAIAFWQFDSSNRSITNSAVQLHLKRYLIENGEIEDEHQADKAATEFLEFAKLRSIYFENKFTHKTFLEYFTAYYIFTKYYIGNSQERFTEILSKNLGLSSWAVVLELLVCKVDQNIGGPKLFRKIIDEQLAENKNDALLFFLQILKYLTNINEKTVVDLIILAIQNCFAEKFPLKESKIVHKPVLFECLVTIYAVPRFKAFFFRVLEVLVGENTLSNSQLFSFIDEFSNAVNSDEPTVFLEGLINAEESPRRFFFKNLRHIQKSYLSYLKEFVERFGVKQLKDVYQSSFDLPLFFGQHSFNWILSFVVSAPPVDCEKQYMKLRDIGLSQSEIRNTLARNFLSKPELEPYAKLLIGLPKSGFRDFVKTMVKSYKQMPDESGVKFYDTFYTKYKNR
;
A
#
# COMPACT_ATOMS: atom_id res chain seq x y z
N MET A 1 34.41 13.92 5.64
CA MET A 1 34.99 15.26 5.35
C MET A 1 34.61 16.21 6.48
N SER A 2 35.54 16.97 7.05
CA SER A 2 35.18 18.00 8.06
C SER A 2 34.27 19.08 7.44
N ASN A 3 33.41 19.71 8.23
CA ASN A 3 32.51 20.79 7.75
C ASN A 3 33.29 21.92 7.05
N HIS A 4 34.52 22.19 7.50
CA HIS A 4 35.46 23.11 6.87
C HIS A 4 35.79 22.76 5.41
N ASN A 5 36.05 21.48 5.12
CA ASN A 5 36.34 21.03 3.75
C ASN A 5 35.09 21.02 2.86
N LYS A 6 33.91 20.78 3.43
CA LYS A 6 32.65 20.82 2.67
C LYS A 6 32.32 22.24 2.19
N LEU A 7 32.44 23.24 3.07
CA LEU A 7 32.20 24.65 2.73
C LEU A 7 33.16 25.16 1.66
N LEU A 8 34.46 24.85 1.77
CA LEU A 8 35.44 25.25 0.76
C LEU A 8 35.18 24.63 -0.62
N VAL A 9 34.72 23.37 -0.67
CA VAL A 9 34.31 22.72 -1.94
C VAL A 9 33.11 23.45 -2.55
N SER A 10 32.09 23.75 -1.73
CA SER A 10 30.89 24.47 -2.16
C SER A 10 31.22 25.88 -2.70
N ILE A 11 32.01 26.67 -1.97
CA ILE A 11 32.46 28.00 -2.39
C ILE A 11 33.21 27.94 -3.72
N ARG A 12 34.13 26.96 -3.88
CA ARG A 12 34.87 26.77 -5.13
C ARG A 12 33.92 26.53 -6.30
N ASP A 13 32.91 25.68 -6.10
CA ASP A 13 31.98 25.29 -7.15
C ASP A 13 31.08 26.47 -7.56
N TYR A 14 30.60 27.30 -6.60
CA TYR A 14 29.87 28.53 -6.91
C TYR A 14 30.70 29.58 -7.65
N LEU A 15 31.94 29.85 -7.19
CA LEU A 15 32.84 30.79 -7.86
C LEU A 15 33.16 30.34 -9.30
N SER A 16 33.31 29.03 -9.52
CA SER A 16 33.55 28.46 -10.85
C SER A 16 32.34 28.65 -11.78
N ARG A 17 31.12 28.44 -11.26
CA ARG A 17 29.87 28.67 -12.02
C ARG A 17 29.72 30.14 -12.41
N PHE A 18 29.93 31.06 -11.48
CA PHE A 18 29.86 32.50 -11.72
C PHE A 18 30.85 32.96 -12.81
N GLN A 19 32.12 32.56 -12.69
CA GLN A 19 33.16 32.91 -13.68
C GLN A 19 32.80 32.38 -15.08
N LEU A 20 32.25 31.16 -15.17
CA LEU A 20 31.84 30.57 -16.43
C LEU A 20 30.63 31.29 -17.05
N GLN A 21 29.63 31.67 -16.23
CA GLN A 21 28.46 32.43 -16.70
C GLN A 21 28.86 33.79 -17.27
N VAL A 22 29.71 34.55 -16.56
CA VAL A 22 30.19 35.85 -17.07
C VAL A 22 31.00 35.69 -18.35
N LYS A 23 31.82 34.64 -18.44
CA LYS A 23 32.60 34.31 -19.65
C LYS A 23 31.69 34.06 -20.87
N ILE A 24 30.61 33.30 -20.69
CA ILE A 24 29.64 33.00 -21.76
C ILE A 24 28.87 34.25 -22.16
N ALA A 25 28.30 34.99 -21.21
CA ALA A 25 27.54 36.21 -21.45
C ALA A 25 28.39 37.30 -22.15
N THR A 26 29.63 37.50 -21.70
CA THR A 26 30.56 38.45 -22.34
C THR A 26 30.90 38.04 -23.77
N ALA A 27 31.07 36.74 -24.04
CA ALA A 27 31.31 36.24 -25.40
C ALA A 27 30.11 36.47 -26.34
N ASN A 28 28.90 36.59 -25.78
CA ASN A 28 27.66 36.88 -26.51
C ASN A 28 27.28 38.38 -26.52
N SER A 29 28.14 39.27 -26.02
CA SER A 29 27.88 40.72 -25.91
C SER A 29 26.71 41.09 -24.95
N GLU A 30 26.42 40.24 -23.97
CA GLU A 30 25.46 40.51 -22.90
C GLU A 30 26.19 41.15 -21.70
N TYR A 31 26.11 42.47 -21.57
CA TYR A 31 26.89 43.23 -20.57
C TYR A 31 26.18 43.42 -19.22
N ASP A 32 24.90 43.08 -19.11
CA ASP A 32 24.10 43.26 -17.88
C ASP A 32 24.65 42.44 -16.71
N ILE A 33 25.23 41.28 -17.00
CA ILE A 33 25.85 40.40 -16.00
C ILE A 33 27.06 41.07 -15.32
N ASN A 34 27.76 41.98 -16.01
CA ASN A 34 28.93 42.66 -15.45
C ASN A 34 28.52 43.70 -14.40
N HIS A 35 27.39 44.37 -14.60
CA HIS A 35 26.84 45.29 -13.60
C HIS A 35 26.26 44.52 -12.41
N HIS A 36 25.60 43.38 -12.66
CA HIS A 36 25.09 42.53 -11.58
C HIS A 36 26.22 41.95 -10.71
N ALA A 37 27.36 41.60 -11.34
CA ALA A 37 28.55 41.13 -10.66
C ALA A 37 29.10 42.12 -9.61
N GLU A 38 28.99 43.43 -9.84
CA GLU A 38 29.42 44.44 -8.87
C GLU A 38 28.66 44.32 -7.54
N ASN A 39 27.34 44.11 -7.61
CA ASN A 39 26.49 43.98 -6.43
C ASN A 39 26.80 42.71 -5.63
N ILE A 40 27.06 41.60 -6.31
CA ILE A 40 27.42 40.32 -5.68
C ILE A 40 28.81 40.41 -5.03
N LEU A 41 29.75 41.09 -5.68
CA LEU A 41 31.13 41.20 -5.20
C LEU A 41 31.28 42.07 -3.96
N VAL A 42 30.42 43.08 -3.75
CA VAL A 42 30.49 43.96 -2.57
C VAL A 42 30.47 43.19 -1.25
N PRO A 43 29.42 42.41 -0.91
CA PRO A 43 29.36 41.70 0.37
C PRO A 43 30.45 40.62 0.48
N LEU A 44 30.81 39.99 -0.64
CA LEU A 44 31.87 38.98 -0.69
C LEU A 44 33.25 39.57 -0.35
N LEU A 45 33.64 40.65 -1.03
CA LEU A 45 34.93 41.31 -0.85
C LEU A 45 35.01 42.01 0.52
N ASN A 46 33.88 42.46 1.08
CA ASN A 46 33.81 42.98 2.45
C ASN A 46 34.26 41.95 3.50
N ILE A 47 33.86 40.68 3.33
CA ILE A 47 34.28 39.60 4.23
C ILE A 47 35.76 39.25 4.02
N VAL A 48 36.21 39.23 2.76
CA VAL A 48 37.57 38.82 2.39
C VAL A 48 38.62 39.85 2.82
N PHE A 49 38.32 41.13 2.67
CA PHE A 49 39.25 42.22 2.98
C PHE A 49 38.98 42.92 4.32
N ASP A 50 37.97 42.47 5.09
CA ASP A 50 37.49 43.15 6.30
C ASP A 50 37.22 44.65 6.03
N SER A 51 36.47 44.91 4.94
CA SER A 51 36.21 46.24 4.39
C SER A 51 34.72 46.59 4.38
N LYS A 52 34.41 47.82 4.00
CA LYS A 52 33.03 48.33 3.79
C LYS A 52 32.90 48.97 2.41
N LEU A 53 33.21 48.19 1.39
CA LEU A 53 32.99 48.51 -0.01
C LEU A 53 31.50 48.82 -0.25
N ARG A 54 31.29 49.80 -1.12
CA ARG A 54 30.00 50.20 -1.68
C ARG A 54 30.20 50.55 -3.16
N ASN A 55 29.13 50.54 -3.94
CA ASN A 55 29.22 50.99 -5.32
C ASN A 55 29.62 52.48 -5.34
N ALA A 56 30.62 52.82 -6.15
CA ALA A 56 31.15 54.18 -6.24
C ALA A 56 30.11 55.17 -6.80
N ASN A 57 29.17 54.68 -7.60
CA ASN A 57 28.08 55.47 -8.19
C ASN A 57 27.05 55.94 -7.15
N ASP A 58 26.92 55.27 -6.01
CA ASP A 58 25.95 55.60 -4.94
C ASP A 58 26.47 56.66 -3.96
N SER A 59 27.68 57.16 -4.15
CA SER A 59 28.31 58.11 -3.24
C SER A 59 27.99 59.57 -3.61
N GLU A 60 27.07 60.21 -2.88
CA GLU A 60 26.61 61.60 -3.11
C GLU A 60 27.69 62.70 -3.07
N LYS A 61 28.99 62.38 -2.93
CA LYS A 61 30.04 63.39 -2.73
C LYS A 61 31.30 63.33 -3.60
N LYS A 62 31.57 62.29 -4.40
CA LYS A 62 32.72 62.27 -5.34
C LYS A 62 32.48 61.26 -6.46
N HIS A 63 32.43 61.70 -7.73
CA HIS A 63 32.43 60.78 -8.87
C HIS A 63 33.79 60.09 -8.99
N PHE A 64 33.87 58.80 -8.67
CA PHE A 64 35.06 57.98 -8.91
C PHE A 64 34.94 57.29 -10.28
N GLU A 65 35.22 58.01 -11.37
CA GLU A 65 35.05 57.50 -12.75
C GLU A 65 36.01 56.34 -13.15
N SER A 66 36.87 55.90 -12.23
CA SER A 66 37.94 54.93 -12.51
C SER A 66 37.89 53.67 -11.66
N ILE A 67 36.88 53.50 -10.80
CA ILE A 67 36.69 52.33 -9.94
C ILE A 67 35.19 52.13 -9.73
N ASP A 68 34.77 50.88 -9.57
CA ASP A 68 33.35 50.56 -9.45
C ASP A 68 32.96 50.39 -7.98
N LEU A 69 33.88 49.89 -7.14
CA LEU A 69 33.66 49.71 -5.70
C LEU A 69 34.68 50.49 -4.88
N ILE A 70 34.23 51.11 -3.79
CA ILE A 70 35.09 51.91 -2.91
C ILE A 70 34.77 51.70 -1.43
N ASP A 71 35.82 51.59 -0.63
CA ASP A 71 35.79 51.80 0.81
C ASP A 71 36.78 52.91 1.13
N ASP A 72 36.29 54.11 1.44
CA ASP A 72 37.10 55.28 1.78
C ASP A 72 37.23 55.49 3.30
N GLN A 73 36.78 54.53 4.11
CA GLN A 73 36.64 54.69 5.56
C GLN A 73 37.44 53.67 6.37
N ILE A 74 37.31 52.37 6.06
CA ILE A 74 37.87 51.29 6.89
C ILE A 74 39.16 50.77 6.27
N ALA A 75 39.05 50.02 5.17
CA ALA A 75 40.19 49.38 4.54
C ALA A 75 40.89 50.31 3.53
N ARG A 76 40.26 51.44 3.16
CA ARG A 76 40.78 52.40 2.18
C ARG A 76 41.17 51.72 0.87
N ILE A 77 40.28 50.86 0.37
CA ILE A 77 40.50 50.08 -0.87
C ILE A 77 39.54 50.50 -1.98
N GLY A 78 40.01 50.42 -3.22
CA GLY A 78 39.20 50.58 -4.42
C GLY A 78 39.27 49.32 -5.27
N VAL A 79 38.17 48.94 -5.91
CA VAL A 79 38.11 47.78 -6.80
C VAL A 79 37.51 48.21 -8.13
N GLN A 80 38.25 47.99 -9.22
CA GLN A 80 37.68 47.99 -10.57
C GLN A 80 37.28 46.55 -10.90
N VAL A 81 36.01 46.36 -11.23
CA VAL A 81 35.45 45.13 -11.77
C VAL A 81 35.47 45.21 -13.30
N THR A 82 35.92 44.17 -13.98
CA THR A 82 36.00 44.16 -15.46
C THR A 82 35.97 42.75 -16.02
N ALA A 83 35.24 42.51 -17.11
CA ALA A 83 35.34 41.26 -17.87
C ALA A 83 36.57 41.24 -18.81
N THR A 84 37.13 42.42 -19.14
CA THR A 84 38.32 42.56 -19.99
C THR A 84 39.59 42.32 -19.17
N ASN A 85 40.39 41.34 -19.60
CA ASN A 85 41.64 40.96 -18.93
C ASN A 85 42.90 41.64 -19.50
N SER A 86 42.76 42.57 -20.46
CA SER A 86 43.89 43.19 -21.16
C SER A 86 44.69 44.16 -20.29
N ILE A 87 45.99 44.26 -20.54
CA ILE A 87 46.86 45.23 -19.85
C ILE A 87 46.42 46.66 -20.14
N GLU A 88 45.90 46.96 -21.34
CA GLU A 88 45.39 48.28 -21.72
C GLU A 88 44.27 48.75 -20.79
N LYS A 89 43.36 47.85 -20.40
CA LYS A 89 42.29 48.15 -19.43
C LYS A 89 42.88 48.52 -18.07
N VAL A 90 43.84 47.74 -17.58
CA VAL A 90 44.55 48.02 -16.31
C VAL A 90 45.26 49.37 -16.36
N LYS A 91 45.98 49.68 -17.46
CA LYS A 91 46.65 50.98 -17.65
C LYS A 91 45.66 52.14 -17.63
N SER A 92 44.53 52.00 -18.32
CA SER A 92 43.49 53.01 -18.38
C SER A 92 42.90 53.29 -17.00
N THR A 93 42.56 52.24 -16.24
CA THR A 93 42.08 52.34 -14.86
C THR A 93 43.09 53.04 -13.96
N LEU A 94 44.36 52.62 -13.97
CA LEU A 94 45.40 53.22 -13.13
C LEU A 94 45.68 54.68 -13.50
N SER A 95 45.70 55.00 -14.80
CA SER A 95 45.94 56.36 -15.28
C SER A 95 44.82 57.31 -14.85
N LYS A 96 43.56 56.87 -14.94
CA LYS A 96 42.40 57.64 -14.46
C LYS A 96 42.43 57.77 -12.93
N PHE A 97 42.74 56.70 -12.21
CA PHE A 97 42.82 56.69 -10.75
C PHE A 97 43.81 57.73 -10.21
N LEU A 98 44.99 57.84 -10.83
CA LEU A 98 45.99 58.85 -10.48
C LEU A 98 45.62 60.26 -10.97
N LYS A 99 45.09 60.39 -12.20
CA LYS A 99 44.67 61.68 -12.78
C LYS A 99 43.60 62.36 -11.92
N TYR A 100 42.67 61.60 -11.36
CA TYR A 100 41.60 62.12 -10.49
C TYR A 100 41.99 62.19 -9.01
N GLY A 101 43.24 61.85 -8.65
CA GLY A 101 43.76 61.98 -7.29
C GLY A 101 43.11 61.05 -6.27
N HIS A 102 42.61 59.89 -6.71
CA HIS A 102 41.97 58.91 -5.82
C HIS A 102 42.98 58.22 -4.89
N ASP A 103 44.27 58.28 -5.20
CA ASP A 103 45.40 57.84 -4.37
C ASP A 103 45.47 58.57 -3.00
N LYS A 104 44.78 59.71 -2.84
CA LYS A 104 44.70 60.42 -1.56
C LYS A 104 43.70 59.81 -0.57
N HIS A 105 42.78 58.99 -1.06
CA HIS A 105 41.68 58.44 -0.28
C HIS A 105 41.74 56.91 -0.20
N ILE A 106 42.37 56.29 -1.20
CA ILE A 106 42.49 54.84 -1.35
C ILE A 106 43.98 54.48 -1.31
N ASP A 107 44.33 53.58 -0.40
CA ASP A 107 45.68 53.11 -0.17
C ASP A 107 46.04 51.92 -1.08
N LYS A 108 45.03 51.12 -1.49
CA LYS A 108 45.20 50.00 -2.43
C LYS A 108 44.09 49.94 -3.47
N LEU A 109 44.50 49.85 -4.73
CA LEU A 109 43.61 49.58 -5.86
C LEU A 109 43.69 48.10 -6.25
N TYR A 110 42.56 47.45 -6.44
CA TYR A 110 42.44 46.11 -7.01
C TYR A 110 41.74 46.17 -8.37
N VAL A 111 42.10 45.26 -9.27
CA VAL A 111 41.39 44.99 -10.51
C VAL A 111 40.89 43.55 -10.44
N TYR A 112 39.58 43.39 -10.28
CA TYR A 112 38.91 42.10 -10.29
C TYR A 112 38.48 41.75 -11.70
N ILE A 113 39.08 40.71 -12.26
CA ILE A 113 38.74 40.20 -13.59
C ILE A 113 37.64 39.15 -13.42
N LEU A 114 36.46 39.44 -13.96
CA LEU A 114 35.28 38.56 -13.85
C LEU A 114 35.45 37.23 -14.58
N THR A 115 36.29 37.22 -15.61
CA THR A 115 36.67 36.01 -16.37
C THR A 115 38.00 35.46 -15.86
N GLU A 116 38.87 34.95 -16.73
CA GLU A 116 40.21 34.50 -16.36
C GLU A 116 41.23 35.61 -16.61
N LYS A 117 42.10 35.89 -15.63
CA LYS A 117 43.19 36.85 -15.81
C LYS A 117 44.27 36.33 -16.75
N GLN A 118 45.09 37.22 -17.31
CA GLN A 118 46.25 36.83 -18.10
C GLN A 118 47.30 36.16 -17.22
N ARG A 119 48.03 35.19 -17.81
CA ARG A 119 49.11 34.49 -17.09
C ARG A 119 50.19 35.44 -16.57
N ASN A 120 50.50 36.52 -17.30
CA ASN A 120 51.51 37.49 -16.95
C ASN A 120 51.05 38.91 -17.30
N TYR A 121 51.22 39.85 -16.37
CA TYR A 121 51.11 41.29 -16.60
C TYR A 121 52.51 41.92 -16.47
N SER A 122 52.84 42.90 -17.31
CA SER A 122 54.15 43.55 -17.25
C SER A 122 54.19 44.60 -16.13
N GLN A 123 54.98 44.37 -15.09
CA GLN A 123 55.12 45.32 -13.97
C GLN A 123 55.83 46.61 -14.42
N LEU A 124 56.83 46.49 -15.31
CA LEU A 124 57.55 47.62 -15.90
C LEU A 124 56.61 48.64 -16.56
N ILE A 125 55.53 48.16 -17.20
CA ILE A 125 54.56 49.02 -17.88
C ILE A 125 53.63 49.72 -16.89
N VAL A 126 53.28 49.05 -15.79
CA VAL A 126 52.47 49.61 -14.70
C VAL A 126 53.27 50.68 -13.94
N ASP A 127 54.53 50.41 -13.63
CA ASP A 127 55.44 51.31 -12.92
C ASP A 127 55.70 52.60 -13.73
N GLY A 128 55.72 52.49 -15.06
CA GLY A 128 55.86 53.64 -15.97
C GLY A 128 54.71 54.64 -15.88
N ILE A 129 53.53 54.23 -15.39
CA ILE A 129 52.35 55.09 -15.22
C ILE A 129 52.35 55.76 -13.84
N SER A 130 52.83 55.07 -12.81
CA SER A 130 52.82 55.57 -11.43
C SER A 130 53.96 56.54 -11.10
N SER A 131 54.82 56.87 -12.07
CA SER A 131 55.95 57.81 -11.92
C SER A 131 56.84 57.48 -10.69
N GLY A 132 57.03 56.19 -10.40
CA GLY A 132 57.83 55.72 -9.25
C GLY A 132 57.12 55.63 -7.90
N LYS A 133 55.81 55.90 -7.81
CA LYS A 133 55.00 55.57 -6.62
C LYS A 133 54.60 54.08 -6.66
N THR A 134 55.12 53.25 -5.77
CA THR A 134 54.74 51.83 -5.64
C THR A 134 53.39 51.70 -4.94
N LEU A 135 52.31 51.92 -5.66
CA LEU A 135 50.93 51.75 -5.18
C LEU A 135 50.24 50.51 -5.75
N PHE A 136 50.82 49.87 -6.79
CA PHE A 136 50.16 48.79 -7.52
C PHE A 136 51.15 47.68 -7.94
N ASN A 137 51.03 46.51 -7.30
CA ASN A 137 51.71 45.26 -7.63
C ASN A 137 50.77 44.37 -8.43
N ASN A 138 51.10 44.12 -9.69
CA ASN A 138 50.23 43.39 -10.59
C ASN A 138 50.01 41.91 -10.20
N LYS A 139 50.90 41.30 -9.41
CA LYS A 139 50.76 39.91 -8.96
C LYS A 139 49.76 39.77 -7.81
N GLU A 140 49.58 40.83 -7.03
CA GLU A 140 48.74 40.82 -5.83
C GLU A 140 47.40 41.53 -6.04
N GLN A 141 47.38 42.54 -6.91
CA GLN A 141 46.23 43.45 -7.07
C GLN A 141 45.43 43.21 -8.35
N ILE A 142 45.89 42.34 -9.25
CA ILE A 142 45.07 41.82 -10.35
C ILE A 142 44.63 40.41 -9.97
N ILE A 143 43.36 40.26 -9.65
CA ILE A 143 42.79 39.02 -9.11
C ILE A 143 41.62 38.54 -9.96
N ASP A 144 41.46 37.22 -10.04
CA ASP A 144 40.26 36.56 -10.58
C ASP A 144 39.62 35.63 -9.52
N ALA A 145 38.63 34.83 -9.92
CA ALA A 145 37.95 33.89 -9.04
C ALA A 145 38.90 32.85 -8.39
N THR A 146 39.98 32.48 -9.07
CA THR A 146 40.99 31.53 -8.56
C THR A 146 41.80 32.17 -7.44
N ASP A 147 42.24 33.41 -7.63
CA ASP A 147 42.96 34.16 -6.59
C ASP A 147 42.04 34.46 -5.40
N LEU A 148 40.78 34.80 -5.67
CA LEU A 148 39.77 35.07 -4.64
C LEU A 148 39.51 33.83 -3.77
N TYR A 149 39.35 32.66 -4.38
CA TYR A 149 39.26 31.40 -3.63
C TYR A 149 40.53 31.14 -2.78
N GLY A 150 41.70 31.47 -3.31
CA GLY A 150 42.97 31.42 -2.58
C GLY A 150 43.00 32.36 -1.36
N LEU A 151 42.47 33.57 -1.49
CA LEU A 151 42.33 34.54 -0.40
C LEU A 151 41.34 34.06 0.66
N ILE A 152 40.18 33.54 0.24
CA ILE A 152 39.16 32.96 1.14
C ILE A 152 39.79 31.83 1.95
N LYS A 153 40.48 30.89 1.30
CA LYS A 153 41.13 29.76 1.98
C LYS A 153 42.14 30.21 3.06
N ARG A 154 42.79 31.37 2.88
CA ARG A 154 43.75 31.94 3.84
C ARG A 154 43.08 32.55 5.08
N LEU A 155 41.80 32.91 5.03
CA LEU A 155 41.09 33.46 6.21
C LEU A 155 41.02 32.47 7.36
N ASN A 156 40.98 31.16 7.05
CA ASN A 156 40.95 30.05 8.01
C ASN A 156 39.92 30.22 9.15
N ASP A 157 38.77 30.83 8.83
CA ASP A 157 37.68 31.12 9.77
C ASP A 157 36.38 30.49 9.25
N VAL A 158 35.87 29.49 9.96
CA VAL A 158 34.68 28.73 9.58
C VAL A 158 33.43 29.61 9.52
N LYS A 159 33.32 30.65 10.36
CA LYS A 159 32.17 31.56 10.34
C LYS A 159 32.19 32.43 9.08
N LYS A 160 33.37 32.92 8.69
CA LYS A 160 33.54 33.65 7.42
C LYS A 160 33.27 32.73 6.23
N PHE A 161 33.67 31.47 6.29
CA PHE A 161 33.37 30.49 5.23
C PHE A 161 31.87 30.25 5.10
N GLN A 162 31.16 30.09 6.22
CA GLN A 162 29.71 29.94 6.20
C GLN A 162 29.04 31.17 5.59
N ALA A 163 29.39 32.38 6.05
CA ALA A 163 28.82 33.62 5.51
C ALA A 163 29.09 33.81 4.01
N ILE A 164 30.30 33.47 3.55
CA ILE A 164 30.65 33.51 2.11
C ILE A 164 29.86 32.46 1.33
N ASN A 165 29.75 31.24 1.86
CA ASN A 165 28.96 30.19 1.24
C ASN A 165 27.50 30.60 1.14
N ASP A 166 26.90 31.13 2.21
CA ASP A 166 25.50 31.55 2.25
C ASP A 166 25.23 32.67 1.23
N LEU A 167 26.13 33.63 1.07
CA LEU A 167 26.03 34.67 0.04
C LEU A 167 26.09 34.09 -1.37
N LEU A 168 27.03 33.19 -1.64
CA LEU A 168 27.18 32.57 -2.96
C LEU A 168 26.04 31.59 -3.26
N GLU A 169 25.53 30.89 -2.25
CA GLU A 169 24.37 30.01 -2.35
C GLU A 169 23.09 30.81 -2.58
N GLN A 170 22.92 31.95 -1.90
CA GLN A 170 21.80 32.87 -2.13
C GLN A 170 21.76 33.42 -3.55
N GLU A 171 22.90 33.55 -4.24
CA GLU A 171 22.98 34.08 -5.60
C GLU A 171 22.96 32.96 -6.66
N PHE A 172 23.63 31.84 -6.39
CA PHE A 172 23.97 30.81 -7.38
C PHE A 172 23.50 29.39 -7.05
N SER A 173 22.76 29.18 -5.95
CA SER A 173 22.10 27.90 -5.74
C SER A 173 21.14 27.60 -6.89
N ASP A 174 20.96 26.32 -7.19
CA ASP A 174 19.94 25.88 -8.14
C ASP A 174 18.51 26.27 -7.64
N LEU A 175 18.39 26.73 -6.39
CA LEU A 175 17.20 27.39 -5.83
C LEU A 175 16.94 28.79 -6.42
N ASN A 176 17.93 29.48 -6.97
CA ASN A 176 17.72 30.76 -7.67
C ASN A 176 17.33 30.61 -9.15
N ILE A 177 17.55 29.44 -9.76
CA ILE A 177 16.87 29.08 -11.02
C ILE A 177 15.36 28.84 -10.73
N ALA A 178 14.98 28.69 -9.46
CA ALA A 178 13.58 28.74 -9.02
C ALA A 178 13.03 30.16 -8.80
N ASN A 179 13.78 31.26 -9.01
CA ASN A 179 13.22 32.62 -8.89
C ASN A 179 12.39 33.08 -10.10
N ASP A 180 12.28 32.29 -11.18
CA ASP A 180 11.15 32.41 -12.11
C ASP A 180 9.87 31.69 -11.59
N PHE A 181 9.94 31.14 -10.37
CA PHE A 181 8.82 30.64 -9.59
C PHE A 181 8.87 31.25 -8.20
N ASN A 182 8.49 32.54 -8.11
CA ASN A 182 8.31 33.26 -6.86
C ASN A 182 7.65 32.36 -5.79
N TYR A 183 8.21 32.27 -4.58
CA TYR A 183 7.57 31.53 -3.48
C TYR A 183 6.12 32.01 -3.22
N SER A 184 5.82 33.28 -3.54
CA SER A 184 4.45 33.81 -3.57
C SER A 184 3.56 33.16 -4.61
N ASP A 185 4.09 32.83 -5.79
CA ASP A 185 3.36 32.13 -6.86
C ASP A 185 3.05 30.69 -6.43
N PHE A 186 3.97 30.02 -5.74
CA PHE A 186 3.72 28.70 -5.16
C PHE A 186 2.68 28.75 -4.03
N ALA A 187 2.80 29.72 -3.12
CA ALA A 187 1.85 29.89 -2.02
C ALA A 187 0.44 30.19 -2.55
N GLY A 188 0.33 31.06 -3.57
CA GLY A 188 -0.93 31.35 -4.26
C GLY A 188 -1.51 30.13 -4.97
N PHE A 189 -0.67 29.36 -5.66
CA PHE A 189 -1.07 28.07 -6.25
C PHE A 189 -1.57 27.10 -5.17
N LYS A 190 -0.80 26.89 -4.10
CA LYS A 190 -1.14 25.95 -3.00
C LYS A 190 -2.45 26.35 -2.34
N ALA A 191 -2.68 27.64 -2.07
CA ALA A 191 -3.92 28.13 -1.50
C ALA A 191 -5.12 27.87 -2.43
N SER A 192 -5.00 28.25 -3.71
CA SER A 192 -6.08 28.00 -4.69
C SER A 192 -6.34 26.52 -4.92
N TYR A 193 -5.29 25.69 -4.91
CA TYR A 193 -5.41 24.23 -5.05
C TYR A 193 -6.10 23.63 -3.83
N THR A 194 -5.73 24.08 -2.63
CA THR A 194 -6.30 23.63 -1.35
C THR A 194 -7.81 23.84 -1.31
N GLU A 195 -8.28 25.06 -1.59
CA GLU A 195 -9.71 25.38 -1.59
C GLU A 195 -10.50 24.45 -2.53
N LYS A 196 -9.97 24.21 -3.73
CA LYS A 196 -10.64 23.37 -4.74
C LYS A 196 -10.59 21.89 -4.38
N CYS A 197 -9.52 21.41 -3.77
CA CYS A 197 -9.45 20.06 -3.21
C CYS A 197 -10.50 19.85 -2.13
N LEU A 198 -10.63 20.78 -1.17
CA LEU A 198 -11.63 20.68 -0.11
C LEU A 198 -13.05 20.66 -0.70
N ASN A 199 -13.35 21.53 -1.66
CA ASN A 199 -14.64 21.52 -2.35
C ASN A 199 -14.92 20.21 -3.13
N ASN A 200 -13.91 19.65 -3.80
CA ASN A 200 -14.08 18.47 -4.67
C ASN A 200 -14.02 17.14 -3.92
N PHE A 201 -13.30 17.06 -2.79
CA PHE A 201 -13.02 15.81 -2.08
C PHE A 201 -13.70 15.69 -0.71
N SER A 202 -14.15 16.80 -0.09
CA SER A 202 -14.88 16.72 1.18
C SER A 202 -16.28 16.11 1.01
N ARG A 203 -16.79 16.00 -0.22
CA ARG A 203 -18.14 15.50 -0.49
C ARG A 203 -18.15 14.09 -1.05
N LEU A 204 -19.05 13.27 -0.51
CA LEU A 204 -19.46 12.00 -1.05
C LEU A 204 -20.81 12.17 -1.74
N ASN A 205 -20.86 11.84 -3.02
CA ASN A 205 -22.13 11.58 -3.69
C ASN A 205 -22.57 10.18 -3.28
N PHE A 206 -23.45 10.10 -2.28
CA PHE A 206 -24.14 8.86 -2.01
C PHE A 206 -25.04 8.54 -3.20
N PHE A 207 -25.21 7.26 -3.51
CA PHE A 207 -26.16 6.80 -4.50
C PHE A 207 -27.45 7.59 -4.36
N GLY A 208 -28.07 7.94 -5.50
CA GLY A 208 -29.27 8.78 -5.53
C GLY A 208 -30.34 8.34 -4.53
N LEU A 209 -30.32 7.08 -4.09
CA LEU A 209 -30.97 6.34 -2.99
C LEU A 209 -31.30 7.02 -1.63
N SER A 210 -31.04 8.31 -1.42
CA SER A 210 -31.52 9.06 -0.22
C SER A 210 -33.04 8.95 0.00
N VAL A 211 -33.46 8.66 1.23
CA VAL A 211 -34.87 8.38 1.57
C VAL A 211 -35.81 9.59 1.35
N ASN A 212 -35.29 10.82 1.28
CA ASN A 212 -36.12 12.04 1.37
C ASN A 212 -35.78 13.21 0.43
N ARG A 213 -35.12 13.03 -0.73
CA ARG A 213 -34.73 14.18 -1.58
C ARG A 213 -34.85 13.93 -3.08
N SER A 214 -35.47 14.89 -3.78
CA SER A 214 -35.63 15.00 -5.24
C SER A 214 -34.34 15.34 -6.00
N ARG A 215 -33.15 15.14 -5.40
CA ARG A 215 -31.81 15.41 -5.96
C ARG A 215 -30.77 14.44 -5.36
N PRO A 216 -29.63 14.19 -6.04
CA PRO A 216 -28.50 13.43 -5.49
C PRO A 216 -28.10 13.96 -4.11
N ARG A 217 -27.83 13.07 -3.16
CA ARG A 217 -27.46 13.43 -1.79
C ARG A 217 -25.95 13.54 -1.70
N GLU A 218 -25.46 14.77 -1.66
CA GLU A 218 -24.09 15.06 -1.21
C GLU A 218 -24.08 14.95 0.33
N VAL A 219 -23.24 14.09 0.88
CA VAL A 219 -22.93 14.01 2.31
C VAL A 219 -21.47 14.39 2.49
N GLU A 220 -21.14 15.11 3.55
CA GLU A 220 -19.74 15.39 3.86
C GLU A 220 -19.04 14.06 4.23
N LEU A 221 -17.95 13.75 3.53
CA LEU A 221 -17.10 12.60 3.73
C LEU A 221 -16.76 12.44 5.21
N TYR A 222 -16.47 13.54 5.90
CA TYR A 222 -16.05 13.53 7.29
C TYR A 222 -17.12 12.99 8.23
N GLU A 223 -18.40 13.19 7.92
CA GLU A 223 -19.51 12.78 8.77
C GLU A 223 -19.77 11.27 8.71
N LEU A 224 -19.36 10.61 7.62
CA LEU A 224 -19.54 9.17 7.40
C LEU A 224 -18.24 8.38 7.47
N PHE A 225 -17.08 9.04 7.41
CA PHE A 225 -15.80 8.35 7.36
C PHE A 225 -15.51 7.64 8.69
N VAL A 226 -15.23 6.34 8.59
CA VAL A 226 -14.76 5.50 9.69
C VAL A 226 -13.32 5.09 9.37
N PRO A 227 -12.32 5.49 10.18
CA PRO A 227 -10.93 5.18 9.93
C PRO A 227 -10.71 3.67 9.77
N PRO A 228 -10.10 3.21 8.67
CA PRO A 228 -9.84 1.79 8.45
C PRO A 228 -8.69 1.29 9.33
N HIS A 229 -8.61 -0.02 9.46
CA HIS A 229 -7.42 -0.70 9.95
C HIS A 229 -6.64 -1.30 8.79
N PHE A 230 -5.32 -1.37 8.94
CA PHE A 230 -4.45 -1.98 7.95
C PHE A 230 -3.70 -3.19 8.51
N ARG A 231 -3.59 -4.24 7.69
CA ARG A 231 -2.60 -5.31 7.89
C ARG A 231 -1.34 -4.96 7.11
N ASN A 232 -0.18 -5.14 7.73
CA ASN A 232 1.09 -4.93 7.07
C ASN A 232 1.54 -6.19 6.33
N ILE A 233 1.87 -6.05 5.04
CA ILE A 233 2.36 -7.14 4.18
C ILE A 233 3.88 -7.00 3.89
N GLY A 234 4.50 -5.88 4.28
CA GLY A 234 5.93 -5.62 4.04
C GLY A 234 6.27 -5.33 2.57
N VAL A 235 7.55 -5.37 2.23
CA VAL A 235 8.07 -4.99 0.89
C VAL A 235 8.11 -6.20 -0.06
N SER A 236 7.81 -5.99 -1.35
CA SER A 236 7.92 -7.03 -2.38
C SER A 236 9.37 -7.51 -2.54
N GLY A 237 9.58 -8.83 -2.63
CA GLY A 237 10.90 -9.42 -2.84
C GLY A 237 11.78 -9.55 -1.59
N ALA A 238 11.33 -9.08 -0.43
CA ALA A 238 11.84 -9.61 0.82
C ALA A 238 11.47 -11.10 0.84
N THR A 239 12.47 -11.96 0.92
CA THR A 239 12.34 -13.29 1.52
C THR A 239 11.52 -13.15 2.82
N LYS A 240 10.97 -14.25 3.34
CA LYS A 240 10.39 -14.31 4.70
C LYS A 240 11.48 -14.06 5.78
N ASP A 241 12.32 -13.05 5.59
CA ASP A 241 13.30 -12.54 6.51
C ASP A 241 12.59 -11.48 7.33
N TRP A 242 12.23 -11.94 8.52
CA TRP A 242 11.80 -11.19 9.69
C TRP A 242 12.35 -9.77 9.70
N ILE A 243 11.45 -8.79 9.57
CA ILE A 243 11.77 -7.40 9.89
C ILE A 243 12.01 -7.36 11.41
N GLU A 244 13.26 -7.25 11.83
CA GLU A 244 13.63 -6.91 13.21
C GLU A 244 13.01 -5.54 13.55
N LEU A 245 11.93 -5.54 14.32
CA LEU A 245 11.49 -4.38 15.08
C LEU A 245 12.16 -4.47 16.45
N GLU A 246 13.21 -3.69 16.69
CA GLU A 246 13.75 -3.48 18.04
C GLU A 246 12.66 -2.81 18.90
N TYR A 247 12.05 -3.57 19.81
CA TYR A 247 11.22 -3.05 20.88
C TYR A 247 12.07 -2.93 22.16
N THR A 248 12.40 -1.71 22.57
CA THR A 248 12.86 -1.42 23.93
C THR A 248 11.66 -1.26 24.86
N PHE A 249 11.45 -2.21 25.77
CA PHE A 249 10.47 -2.06 26.85
C PHE A 249 10.96 -1.05 27.91
N PRO A 250 10.14 -0.10 28.36
CA PRO A 250 10.47 0.74 29.51
C PRO A 250 10.39 -0.09 30.80
N LYS A 251 11.39 0.06 31.69
CA LYS A 251 11.40 -0.50 33.04
C LYS A 251 10.38 0.24 33.92
N ILE A 252 9.43 -0.47 34.51
CA ILE A 252 8.62 0.03 35.63
C ILE A 252 8.67 -1.01 36.77
N ASP A 253 9.06 -0.54 37.96
CA ASP A 253 9.13 -1.31 39.21
C ASP A 253 7.73 -1.51 39.82
N PHE A 254 7.47 -2.68 40.40
CA PHE A 254 6.20 -3.01 41.06
C PHE A 254 6.35 -3.18 42.58
N VAL A 255 5.43 -2.55 43.32
CA VAL A 255 5.10 -2.83 44.73
C VAL A 255 3.60 -3.20 44.78
N GLY A 256 3.27 -4.29 45.48
CA GLY A 256 1.99 -5.02 45.38
C GLY A 256 0.81 -4.50 46.20
N ILE A 257 -0.28 -5.30 46.26
CA ILE A 257 -1.23 -5.53 47.37
C ILE A 257 -2.35 -6.52 46.93
N GLU A 258 -2.87 -7.26 47.93
CA GLU A 258 -3.84 -8.36 47.92
C GLU A 258 -5.33 -7.93 47.99
N GLU A 259 -6.23 -8.93 47.81
CA GLU A 259 -7.64 -9.07 48.26
C GLU A 259 -8.84 -8.82 47.28
N PHE A 260 -9.37 -9.95 46.80
CA PHE A 260 -10.77 -10.38 46.51
C PHE A 260 -11.97 -9.37 46.49
N LYS A 261 -12.73 -9.31 45.36
CA LYS A 261 -14.00 -10.05 45.05
C LYS A 261 -14.73 -9.47 43.80
N THR A 262 -15.58 -10.32 43.21
CA THR A 262 -16.47 -10.19 42.02
C THR A 262 -15.86 -10.32 40.62
N ILE A 263 -16.54 -11.13 39.78
CA ILE A 263 -16.10 -11.67 38.49
C ILE A 263 -16.41 -10.63 37.40
N ASP A 264 -15.37 -10.09 36.78
CA ASP A 264 -15.40 -9.16 35.64
C ASP A 264 -14.21 -9.50 34.71
N LEU A 265 -14.19 -8.98 33.48
CA LEU A 265 -13.35 -9.27 32.29
C LEU A 265 -11.81 -9.42 32.45
N ASN A 266 -11.28 -9.48 33.66
CA ASN A 266 -9.87 -9.64 34.02
C ASN A 266 -9.36 -11.10 34.11
N ILE A 267 -9.91 -12.05 33.36
CA ILE A 267 -9.28 -13.39 33.25
C ILE A 267 -7.87 -13.28 32.62
N PHE A 268 -7.62 -12.25 31.79
CA PHE A 268 -6.29 -11.98 31.24
C PHE A 268 -5.31 -11.35 32.23
N GLU A 269 -5.77 -10.59 33.23
CA GLU A 269 -4.89 -10.02 34.27
C GLU A 269 -4.70 -10.96 35.47
N LYS A 270 -5.65 -11.86 35.76
CA LYS A 270 -5.53 -12.84 36.85
C LYS A 270 -4.73 -14.10 36.50
N LEU A 271 -4.44 -14.35 35.23
CA LEU A 271 -3.51 -15.41 34.82
C LEU A 271 -2.03 -15.01 34.99
N ALA A 272 -1.74 -13.76 35.36
CA ALA A 272 -0.38 -13.25 35.54
C ALA A 272 0.11 -13.18 37.01
N ALA A 273 -0.65 -13.69 37.98
CA ALA A 273 -0.27 -13.61 39.39
C ALA A 273 -0.21 -15.00 40.05
N GLY A 274 1.01 -15.48 40.34
CA GLY A 274 1.26 -16.27 41.56
C GLY A 274 1.88 -17.66 41.45
N ASP A 275 1.44 -18.54 40.54
CA ASP A 275 1.79 -19.99 40.66
C ASP A 275 2.34 -20.69 39.40
N PHE A 276 2.86 -19.93 38.43
CA PHE A 276 3.53 -20.50 37.25
C PHE A 276 4.95 -19.96 37.05
N ALA A 277 5.84 -20.26 38.00
CA ALA A 277 7.29 -20.16 37.80
C ALA A 277 7.78 -21.34 36.94
N GLY A 278 7.34 -21.37 35.67
CA GLY A 278 7.57 -22.50 34.78
C GLY A 278 7.20 -22.24 33.34
N GLY A 279 7.99 -21.39 32.68
CA GLY A 279 8.24 -21.41 31.24
C GLY A 279 7.10 -21.86 30.32
N PHE A 280 5.97 -21.14 30.33
CA PHE A 280 5.12 -21.15 29.14
C PHE A 280 5.79 -20.29 28.07
N ASN A 281 6.11 -20.93 26.95
CA ASN A 281 6.58 -20.26 25.76
C ASN A 281 5.43 -19.38 25.21
N THR A 282 5.63 -18.07 25.23
CA THR A 282 4.72 -17.03 24.71
C THR A 282 4.31 -17.25 23.24
N ASP A 283 5.01 -18.14 22.54
CA ASP A 283 4.75 -18.54 21.16
C ASP A 283 3.36 -19.17 20.93
N THR A 284 2.75 -19.81 21.95
CA THR A 284 1.42 -20.44 21.78
C THR A 284 0.26 -19.45 21.79
N ILE A 285 0.49 -18.24 22.31
CA ILE A 285 -0.44 -17.12 22.14
C ILE A 285 -0.10 -16.40 20.83
N HIS A 286 1.18 -16.38 20.41
CA HIS A 286 1.60 -15.75 19.16
C HIS A 286 0.91 -16.29 17.92
N GLU A 287 0.63 -17.60 17.78
CA GLU A 287 -0.04 -18.09 16.55
C GLU A 287 -1.55 -17.80 16.48
N ARG A 288 -2.27 -17.76 17.62
CA ARG A 288 -3.64 -17.21 17.65
C ARG A 288 -3.63 -15.69 17.47
N ILE A 289 -2.62 -15.01 17.99
CA ILE A 289 -2.31 -13.60 17.72
C ILE A 289 -1.81 -13.41 16.27
N TYR A 290 -1.30 -14.39 15.53
CA TYR A 290 -0.88 -14.16 14.14
C TYR A 290 -2.07 -14.17 13.18
N ARG A 291 -3.18 -14.83 13.54
CA ARG A 291 -4.46 -14.68 12.83
C ARG A 291 -5.18 -13.36 13.19
N ASP A 292 -5.10 -12.91 14.45
CA ASP A 292 -5.87 -11.76 14.97
C ASP A 292 -5.04 -10.53 15.41
N GLY A 293 -3.72 -10.51 15.24
CA GLY A 293 -2.82 -9.62 15.98
C GLY A 293 -1.45 -9.39 15.34
N PHE A 294 -1.41 -9.16 14.02
CA PHE A 294 -0.62 -8.00 13.61
C PHE A 294 -1.20 -6.81 14.37
N MET A 295 -0.37 -5.99 15.04
CA MET A 295 -0.84 -4.68 15.52
C MET A 295 -1.47 -4.00 14.31
N ASP A 296 -2.80 -3.93 14.31
CA ASP A 296 -3.55 -3.33 13.23
C ASP A 296 -3.11 -1.88 13.17
N TYR A 297 -2.46 -1.52 12.06
CA TYR A 297 -2.06 -0.16 11.82
C TYR A 297 -3.33 0.65 11.65
N GLY A 298 -3.44 1.77 12.38
CA GLY A 298 -4.55 2.67 12.20
C GLY A 298 -4.32 3.55 10.97
N LEU A 299 -5.33 4.35 10.62
CA LEU A 299 -5.17 5.42 9.63
C LEU A 299 -3.96 6.31 9.91
N LYS A 300 -3.68 6.58 11.19
CA LYS A 300 -2.56 7.39 11.65
C LYS A 300 -1.19 6.91 11.18
N ASP A 301 -1.05 5.63 10.89
CA ASP A 301 0.22 5.00 10.55
C ASP A 301 0.47 4.92 9.04
N LEU A 302 -0.49 5.38 8.22
CA LEU A 302 -0.48 5.26 6.75
C LEU A 302 0.82 5.73 6.10
N PHE A 303 1.46 6.77 6.64
CA PHE A 303 2.66 7.39 6.08
C PHE A 303 3.95 7.16 6.89
N SER A 304 3.93 6.24 7.87
CA SER A 304 4.98 6.11 8.89
C SER A 304 6.21 5.27 8.49
N LYS A 305 6.10 4.38 7.49
CA LYS A 305 7.08 3.29 7.26
C LYS A 305 7.94 3.40 6.01
N SER A 306 7.50 4.12 4.97
CA SER A 306 8.22 4.14 3.69
C SER A 306 7.98 5.40 2.85
N GLN A 307 8.87 5.60 1.87
CA GLN A 307 8.74 6.61 0.81
C GLN A 307 7.64 6.25 -0.21
N HIS A 308 7.44 4.95 -0.49
CA HIS A 308 6.41 4.50 -1.42
C HIS A 308 5.57 3.38 -0.81
N THR A 309 4.25 3.48 -0.95
CA THR A 309 3.28 2.56 -0.37
C THR A 309 2.29 2.05 -1.42
N VAL A 310 1.88 0.79 -1.31
CA VAL A 310 0.75 0.21 -2.03
C VAL A 310 -0.34 -0.10 -1.01
N LEU A 311 -1.54 0.42 -1.25
CA LEU A 311 -2.76 0.11 -0.51
C LEU A 311 -3.58 -0.94 -1.27
N LEU A 312 -3.54 -2.16 -0.78
CA LEU A 312 -4.31 -3.30 -1.27
C LEU A 312 -5.63 -3.40 -0.52
N GLY A 313 -6.69 -3.84 -1.19
CA GLY A 313 -7.95 -4.10 -0.50
C GLY A 313 -9.05 -4.54 -1.45
N ASN A 314 -10.09 -5.16 -0.90
CA ASN A 314 -11.23 -5.65 -1.66
C ASN A 314 -11.95 -4.52 -2.43
N PRO A 315 -12.76 -4.86 -3.46
CA PRO A 315 -13.69 -3.92 -4.07
C PRO A 315 -14.58 -3.28 -2.99
N GLY A 316 -14.75 -1.95 -3.01
CA GLY A 316 -15.61 -1.27 -2.02
C GLY A 316 -15.00 -1.12 -0.62
N ALA A 317 -13.73 -1.51 -0.39
CA ALA A 317 -13.04 -1.34 0.90
C ALA A 317 -12.75 0.13 1.28
N GLY A 318 -13.08 1.10 0.42
CA GLY A 318 -12.92 2.53 0.71
C GLY A 318 -11.56 3.13 0.34
N LYS A 319 -10.71 2.46 -0.46
CA LYS A 319 -9.38 2.94 -0.87
C LYS A 319 -9.38 4.38 -1.40
N SER A 320 -10.26 4.70 -2.35
CA SER A 320 -10.37 6.07 -2.88
C SER A 320 -10.90 7.07 -1.85
N SER A 321 -11.76 6.64 -0.91
CA SER A 321 -12.22 7.47 0.21
C SER A 321 -11.09 7.77 1.19
N ILE A 322 -10.20 6.79 1.46
CA ILE A 322 -8.99 6.98 2.28
C ILE A 322 -8.08 8.02 1.62
N ILE A 323 -7.88 7.96 0.30
CA ILE A 323 -7.10 8.96 -0.44
C ILE A 323 -7.72 10.35 -0.27
N LYS A 324 -9.00 10.51 -0.60
CA LYS A 324 -9.69 11.81 -0.53
C LYS A 324 -9.64 12.39 0.88
N TYR A 325 -9.95 11.57 1.89
CA TYR A 325 -9.87 11.97 3.30
C TYR A 325 -8.45 12.40 3.67
N SER A 326 -7.43 11.64 3.27
CA SER A 326 -6.02 11.98 3.55
C SER A 326 -5.59 13.28 2.89
N ILE A 327 -5.97 13.51 1.62
CA ILE A 327 -5.70 14.76 0.90
C ILE A 327 -6.27 15.95 1.67
N CYS A 328 -7.55 15.87 2.03
CA CYS A 328 -8.23 16.89 2.81
C CYS A 328 -7.50 17.18 4.14
N LYS A 329 -7.19 16.15 4.92
CA LYS A 329 -6.55 16.29 6.24
C LYS A 329 -5.12 16.80 6.18
N ILE A 330 -4.37 16.45 5.14
CA ILE A 330 -3.03 17.01 4.88
C ILE A 330 -3.15 18.51 4.57
N LEU A 331 -4.08 18.89 3.69
CA LEU A 331 -4.24 20.28 3.26
C LEU A 331 -4.84 21.18 4.35
N GLU A 332 -5.67 20.63 5.24
CA GLU A 332 -6.20 21.30 6.43
C GLU A 332 -5.17 21.45 7.55
N ASN A 333 -3.98 20.83 7.45
CA ASN A 333 -3.00 20.72 8.54
C ASN A 333 -3.60 20.13 9.83
N ASP A 334 -4.44 19.11 9.71
CA ASP A 334 -5.06 18.43 10.87
C ASP A 334 -4.08 17.40 11.46
N GLU A 335 -3.15 17.87 12.29
CA GLU A 335 -2.08 17.09 12.95
C GLU A 335 -2.60 15.96 13.87
N THR A 336 -3.90 15.89 14.13
CA THR A 336 -4.50 14.82 14.97
C THR A 336 -4.66 13.49 14.23
N VAL A 337 -4.56 13.49 12.90
CA VAL A 337 -4.93 12.36 12.05
C VAL A 337 -3.76 11.41 11.79
N PHE A 338 -2.57 11.93 11.45
CA PHE A 338 -1.40 11.15 11.05
C PHE A 338 -0.26 11.33 12.03
N SER A 339 0.37 10.21 12.44
CA SER A 339 1.49 10.22 13.38
C SER A 339 2.78 10.84 12.79
N ASN A 340 2.88 10.94 11.46
CA ASN A 340 4.04 11.52 10.77
C ASN A 340 3.78 13.00 10.47
N GLU A 341 4.27 13.89 11.33
CA GLU A 341 4.09 15.35 11.20
C GLU A 341 4.65 15.92 9.89
N ASP A 342 5.68 15.31 9.30
CA ASP A 342 6.25 15.82 8.06
C ASP A 342 5.26 15.73 6.89
N ILE A 343 4.26 14.84 6.94
CA ILE A 343 3.30 14.66 5.85
C ILE A 343 2.48 15.93 5.57
N TYR A 344 2.25 16.76 6.57
CA TYR A 344 1.50 18.01 6.47
C TYR A 344 2.23 19.09 5.66
N ARG A 345 3.53 18.92 5.43
CA ARG A 345 4.31 19.80 4.54
C ARG A 345 4.09 19.48 3.06
N PHE A 346 3.62 18.27 2.75
CA PHE A 346 3.49 17.79 1.38
C PHE A 346 2.31 18.44 0.65
N ILE A 347 2.44 18.64 -0.66
CA ILE A 347 1.30 18.90 -1.53
C ILE A 347 0.82 17.57 -2.12
N PRO A 348 -0.40 17.12 -1.77
CA PRO A 348 -0.92 15.86 -2.26
C PRO A 348 -1.66 16.02 -3.59
N PHE A 349 -1.33 15.20 -4.59
CA PHE A 349 -2.02 15.09 -5.87
C PHE A 349 -2.69 13.73 -6.03
N ARG A 350 -3.85 13.67 -6.70
CA ARG A 350 -4.54 12.42 -7.06
C ARG A 350 -4.56 12.23 -8.56
N ILE A 351 -4.16 11.05 -9.02
CA ILE A 351 -4.19 10.63 -10.42
C ILE A 351 -5.01 9.34 -10.50
N GLU A 352 -6.18 9.40 -11.14
CA GLU A 352 -6.98 8.21 -11.46
C GLU A 352 -6.34 7.47 -12.65
N LEU A 353 -5.86 6.25 -12.40
CA LEU A 353 -5.00 5.53 -13.34
C LEU A 353 -5.71 5.14 -14.63
N HIS A 354 -7.00 4.81 -14.59
CA HIS A 354 -7.76 4.52 -15.81
C HIS A 354 -7.85 5.75 -16.73
N LYS A 355 -8.05 6.96 -16.19
CA LYS A 355 -8.07 8.21 -16.98
C LYS A 355 -6.70 8.48 -17.60
N TYR A 356 -5.63 8.31 -16.80
CA TYR A 356 -4.27 8.44 -17.31
C TYR A 356 -4.02 7.48 -18.48
N ASN A 357 -4.34 6.20 -18.31
CA ASN A 357 -4.11 5.17 -19.31
C ASN A 357 -4.84 5.48 -20.63
N GLN A 358 -6.11 5.93 -20.56
CA GLN A 358 -6.87 6.34 -21.75
C GLN A 358 -6.17 7.47 -22.53
N VAL A 359 -5.70 8.52 -21.83
CA VAL A 359 -5.02 9.65 -22.48
C VAL A 359 -3.62 9.27 -22.96
N LYS A 360 -2.91 8.40 -22.22
CA LYS A 360 -1.62 7.84 -22.60
C LYS A 360 -1.73 7.05 -23.91
N ILE A 361 -2.71 6.16 -24.05
CA ILE A 361 -2.90 5.36 -25.28
C ILE A 361 -3.20 6.27 -26.48
N ALA A 362 -3.99 7.33 -26.27
CA ALA A 362 -4.36 8.24 -27.35
C ALA A 362 -3.25 9.20 -27.77
N HIS A 363 -2.39 9.65 -26.83
CA HIS A 363 -1.49 10.79 -27.06
C HIS A 363 -0.03 10.58 -26.61
N GLY A 364 0.29 9.47 -25.95
CA GLY A 364 1.66 9.16 -25.50
C GLY A 364 2.22 10.10 -24.43
N ILE A 365 1.38 10.52 -23.46
CA ILE A 365 1.78 11.52 -22.45
C ILE A 365 2.35 10.92 -21.15
N SER A 366 3.20 11.70 -20.49
CA SER A 366 3.74 11.43 -19.14
C SER A 366 2.76 11.81 -18.02
N PHE A 367 3.04 11.39 -16.78
CA PHE A 367 2.25 11.78 -15.61
C PHE A 367 2.30 13.29 -15.31
N ALA A 368 3.44 13.96 -15.55
CA ALA A 368 3.55 15.40 -15.33
C ALA A 368 2.64 16.18 -16.31
N GLU A 369 2.62 15.77 -17.58
CA GLU A 369 1.71 16.34 -18.59
C GLU A 369 0.24 16.03 -18.27
N PHE A 370 -0.04 14.83 -17.75
CA PHE A 370 -1.39 14.49 -17.33
C PHE A 370 -1.85 15.31 -16.10
N LEU A 371 -0.95 15.59 -15.16
CA LEU A 371 -1.23 16.41 -14.00
C LEU A 371 -1.58 17.86 -14.40
N VAL A 372 -0.90 18.43 -15.41
CA VAL A 372 -1.28 19.73 -16.00
C VAL A 372 -2.73 19.70 -16.50
N LYS A 373 -3.11 18.63 -17.22
CA LYS A 373 -4.49 18.48 -17.72
C LYS A 373 -5.50 18.39 -16.57
N ILE A 374 -5.24 17.57 -15.55
CA ILE A 374 -6.11 17.43 -14.37
C ILE A 374 -6.27 18.78 -13.66
N LEU A 375 -5.16 19.48 -13.39
CA LEU A 375 -5.19 20.77 -12.69
C LEU A 375 -6.02 21.80 -13.47
N ALA A 376 -5.89 21.84 -14.80
CA ALA A 376 -6.70 22.72 -15.63
C ALA A 376 -8.18 22.32 -15.69
N SER A 377 -8.50 21.03 -15.90
CA SER A 377 -9.89 20.60 -16.14
C SER A 377 -10.71 20.39 -14.88
N GLU A 378 -10.14 19.76 -13.84
CA GLU A 378 -10.87 19.38 -12.62
C GLU A 378 -10.74 20.43 -11.52
N PHE A 379 -9.61 21.12 -11.49
CA PHE A 379 -9.30 22.15 -10.49
C PHE A 379 -9.22 23.54 -11.09
N GLN A 380 -9.62 23.78 -12.35
CA GLN A 380 -9.61 25.13 -12.96
C GLN A 380 -8.32 25.93 -12.67
N THR A 381 -7.18 25.26 -12.66
CA THR A 381 -5.88 25.79 -12.25
C THR A 381 -4.93 25.63 -13.42
N ASN A 382 -4.76 26.70 -14.18
CA ASN A 382 -3.88 26.71 -15.34
C ASN A 382 -2.43 26.84 -14.90
N ILE A 383 -1.65 25.80 -15.14
CA ILE A 383 -0.22 25.75 -14.81
C ILE A 383 0.54 25.15 -16.00
N SER A 384 1.73 25.67 -16.30
CA SER A 384 2.56 25.11 -17.37
C SER A 384 3.21 23.81 -16.93
N LEU A 385 3.58 22.97 -17.90
CA LEU A 385 4.34 21.74 -17.63
C LEU A 385 5.65 22.02 -16.90
N ASP A 386 6.40 23.05 -17.31
CA ASP A 386 7.64 23.47 -16.64
C ASP A 386 7.41 23.76 -15.14
N ARG A 387 6.32 24.46 -14.81
CA ARG A 387 5.97 24.74 -13.41
C ARG A 387 5.59 23.47 -12.64
N VAL A 388 4.85 22.54 -13.25
CA VAL A 388 4.54 21.25 -12.61
C VAL A 388 5.81 20.44 -12.37
N ILE A 389 6.74 20.39 -13.33
CA ILE A 389 8.04 19.73 -13.17
C ILE A 389 8.80 20.37 -12.00
N LYS A 390 8.90 21.71 -11.96
CA LYS A 390 9.53 22.44 -10.84
C LYS A 390 8.87 22.12 -9.49
N ILE A 391 7.53 22.03 -9.43
CA ILE A 391 6.82 21.64 -8.22
C ILE A 391 7.22 20.23 -7.77
N LEU A 392 7.20 19.26 -8.68
CA LEU A 392 7.56 17.86 -8.40
C LEU A 392 9.04 17.68 -8.06
N THR A 393 9.92 18.56 -8.55
CA THR A 393 11.37 18.48 -8.31
C THR A 393 11.81 19.19 -7.03
N TYR A 394 11.24 20.36 -6.71
CA TYR A 394 11.77 21.23 -5.64
C TYR A 394 10.92 21.29 -4.38
N PHE A 395 9.68 20.80 -4.41
CA PHE A 395 8.77 20.85 -3.26
C PHE A 395 8.34 19.44 -2.83
N PRO A 396 8.10 19.22 -1.51
CA PRO A 396 7.61 17.94 -1.03
C PRO A 396 6.22 17.67 -1.62
N CYS A 397 6.12 16.66 -2.47
CA CYS A 397 4.88 16.27 -3.12
C CYS A 397 4.52 14.82 -2.79
N LEU A 398 3.24 14.56 -2.63
CA LEU A 398 2.67 13.23 -2.40
C LEU A 398 1.76 12.92 -3.58
N VAL A 399 2.01 11.85 -4.33
CA VAL A 399 1.16 11.48 -5.47
C VAL A 399 0.44 10.18 -5.18
N PHE A 400 -0.89 10.25 -5.16
CA PHE A 400 -1.79 9.10 -5.07
C PHE A 400 -2.17 8.63 -6.48
N PHE A 401 -1.74 7.43 -6.85
CA PHE A 401 -2.17 6.73 -8.06
C PHE A 401 -3.33 5.80 -7.72
N ASP A 402 -4.54 6.21 -8.09
CA ASP A 402 -5.78 5.56 -7.67
C ASP A 402 -6.29 4.58 -8.74
N GLY A 403 -6.44 3.31 -8.36
CA GLY A 403 -7.19 2.30 -9.11
C GLY A 403 -6.43 1.59 -10.22
N ILE A 404 -5.29 0.95 -9.93
CA ILE A 404 -4.59 0.15 -10.96
C ILE A 404 -5.44 -1.04 -11.45
N ASP A 405 -6.35 -1.54 -10.59
CA ASP A 405 -7.32 -2.59 -10.91
C ASP A 405 -8.45 -2.14 -11.85
N GLU A 406 -8.51 -0.85 -12.18
CA GLU A 406 -9.47 -0.30 -13.15
C GLU A 406 -8.96 -0.39 -14.60
N ILE A 407 -7.71 -0.82 -14.80
CA ILE A 407 -7.14 -1.12 -16.11
C ILE A 407 -7.29 -2.62 -16.37
N PHE A 408 -8.07 -2.98 -17.37
CA PHE A 408 -8.44 -4.37 -17.65
C PHE A 408 -7.32 -5.16 -18.32
N ASP A 409 -6.69 -4.58 -19.34
CA ASP A 409 -5.62 -5.24 -20.09
C ASP A 409 -4.33 -5.32 -19.27
N ILE A 410 -3.75 -6.53 -19.21
CA ILE A 410 -2.54 -6.79 -18.43
C ILE A 410 -1.29 -6.07 -18.99
N GLN A 411 -1.16 -5.94 -20.31
CA GLN A 411 -0.03 -5.22 -20.91
C GLN A 411 -0.13 -3.72 -20.63
N GLU A 412 -1.34 -3.18 -20.66
CA GLU A 412 -1.59 -1.79 -20.26
C GLU A 412 -1.28 -1.57 -18.77
N ARG A 413 -1.71 -2.49 -17.89
CA ARG A 413 -1.36 -2.46 -16.46
C ARG A 413 0.16 -2.48 -16.23
N ILE A 414 0.89 -3.35 -16.93
CA ILE A 414 2.36 -3.41 -16.88
C ILE A 414 2.96 -2.06 -17.33
N GLY A 415 2.42 -1.49 -18.41
CA GLY A 415 2.83 -0.18 -18.92
C GLY A 415 2.68 0.93 -17.88
N VAL A 416 1.51 1.03 -17.24
CA VAL A 416 1.25 2.03 -16.19
C VAL A 416 2.10 1.79 -14.94
N ARG A 417 2.30 0.54 -14.53
CA ARG A 417 3.21 0.18 -13.43
C ARG A 417 4.63 0.68 -13.70
N ASN A 418 5.13 0.50 -14.92
CA ASN A 418 6.46 0.98 -15.32
C ASN A 418 6.52 2.52 -15.33
N ASP A 419 5.46 3.20 -15.79
CA ASP A 419 5.42 4.67 -15.74
C ASP A 419 5.49 5.18 -14.29
N ILE A 420 4.81 4.52 -13.34
CA ILE A 420 4.82 4.91 -11.93
C ILE A 420 6.22 4.72 -11.34
N GLN A 421 6.90 3.62 -11.67
CA GLN A 421 8.29 3.40 -11.23
C GLN A 421 9.26 4.41 -11.84
N ASN A 422 9.10 4.72 -13.13
CA ASN A 422 9.90 5.74 -13.80
C ASN A 422 9.64 7.12 -13.17
N PHE A 423 8.39 7.44 -12.85
CA PHE A 423 8.01 8.68 -12.18
C PHE A 423 8.64 8.80 -10.79
N ALA A 424 8.55 7.75 -9.96
CA ALA A 424 9.18 7.69 -8.64
C ALA A 424 10.72 7.79 -8.72
N THR A 425 11.32 7.24 -9.80
CA THR A 425 12.77 7.33 -10.04
C THR A 425 13.18 8.72 -10.52
N THR A 426 12.34 9.37 -11.34
CA THR A 426 12.58 10.71 -11.89
C THR A 426 12.45 11.79 -10.81
N TYR A 427 11.51 11.62 -9.88
CA TYR A 427 11.26 12.56 -8.79
C TYR A 427 11.47 11.86 -7.42
N PRO A 428 12.72 11.69 -6.95
CA PRO A 428 13.04 10.85 -5.80
C PRO A 428 12.44 11.35 -4.48
N ASP A 429 12.25 12.67 -4.34
CA ASP A 429 11.67 13.29 -3.15
C ASP A 429 10.13 13.21 -3.13
N VAL A 430 9.50 12.77 -4.22
CA VAL A 430 8.06 12.58 -4.28
C VAL A 430 7.66 11.29 -3.57
N LYS A 431 6.77 11.44 -2.59
CA LYS A 431 6.14 10.30 -1.92
C LYS A 431 5.06 9.71 -2.82
N VAL A 432 4.97 8.38 -2.91
CA VAL A 432 4.01 7.72 -3.81
C VAL A 432 3.10 6.76 -3.05
N VAL A 433 1.80 6.80 -3.33
CA VAL A 433 0.82 5.83 -2.83
C VAL A 433 0.03 5.28 -4.01
N VAL A 434 0.01 3.95 -4.18
CA VAL A 434 -0.76 3.28 -5.25
C VAL A 434 -1.89 2.49 -4.63
N THR A 435 -3.10 2.52 -5.18
CA THR A 435 -4.21 1.64 -4.74
C THR A 435 -4.48 0.53 -5.75
N SER A 436 -4.81 -0.66 -5.24
CA SER A 436 -5.19 -1.82 -6.07
C SER A 436 -6.10 -2.80 -5.33
N ARG A 437 -6.79 -3.68 -6.07
CA ARG A 437 -7.24 -4.99 -5.60
C ARG A 437 -6.06 -5.96 -5.48
N TYR A 438 -6.20 -7.03 -4.69
CA TYR A 438 -5.11 -7.98 -4.45
C TYR A 438 -4.73 -8.71 -5.73
N GLU A 439 -5.74 -9.26 -6.39
CA GLU A 439 -5.60 -10.12 -7.56
C GLU A 439 -4.91 -9.37 -8.69
N SER A 440 -5.41 -8.16 -8.99
CA SER A 440 -4.84 -7.33 -10.05
C SER A 440 -3.44 -6.83 -9.72
N TYR A 441 -3.06 -6.73 -8.44
CA TYR A 441 -1.73 -6.28 -8.02
C TYR A 441 -0.67 -7.38 -8.13
N GLU A 442 -1.02 -8.63 -7.84
CA GLU A 442 -0.07 -9.76 -7.92
C GLU A 442 0.55 -9.88 -9.32
N GLU A 443 -0.22 -9.53 -10.36
CA GLU A 443 0.21 -9.50 -11.75
C GLU A 443 1.21 -8.37 -12.06
N VAL A 444 1.14 -7.24 -11.33
CA VAL A 444 1.93 -6.02 -11.59
C VAL A 444 2.54 -5.44 -10.31
N SER A 445 3.22 -6.30 -9.54
CA SER A 445 3.82 -5.90 -8.27
C SER A 445 4.94 -4.86 -8.44
N PHE A 446 5.08 -3.99 -7.43
CA PHE A 446 6.11 -2.96 -7.38
C PHE A 446 7.28 -3.42 -6.53
N ASP A 447 8.49 -3.25 -7.06
CA ASP A 447 9.72 -3.48 -6.29
C ASP A 447 9.94 -2.34 -5.29
N LYS A 448 10.38 -2.67 -4.07
CA LYS A 448 10.70 -1.69 -3.00
C LYS A 448 9.54 -0.86 -2.45
N PHE A 449 8.31 -1.12 -2.88
CA PHE A 449 7.13 -0.46 -2.29
C PHE A 449 6.66 -1.24 -1.07
N TYR A 450 6.30 -0.51 -0.02
CA TYR A 450 5.73 -1.08 1.20
C TYR A 450 4.25 -1.38 0.99
N ARG A 451 3.76 -2.54 1.42
CA ARG A 451 2.38 -2.96 1.18
C ARG A 451 1.56 -2.93 2.45
N LEU A 452 0.45 -2.19 2.39
CA LEU A 452 -0.58 -2.14 3.42
C LEU A 452 -1.89 -2.68 2.85
N GLU A 453 -2.55 -3.50 3.63
CA GLU A 453 -3.83 -4.11 3.29
C GLU A 453 -4.95 -3.43 4.07
N VAL A 454 -5.91 -2.82 3.38
CA VAL A 454 -7.13 -2.28 3.98
C VAL A 454 -8.02 -3.43 4.42
N LYS A 455 -8.21 -3.58 5.73
CA LYS A 455 -9.13 -4.56 6.29
C LYS A 455 -10.59 -4.13 6.10
N ASN A 456 -11.47 -5.13 6.03
CA ASN A 456 -12.89 -4.91 6.23
C ASN A 456 -13.15 -4.33 7.63
N PHE A 457 -14.30 -3.68 7.82
CA PHE A 457 -14.70 -3.19 9.13
C PHE A 457 -14.74 -4.33 10.15
N ASN A 458 -14.32 -4.04 11.37
CA ASN A 458 -14.63 -4.88 12.51
C ASN A 458 -16.03 -4.54 13.06
N GLN A 459 -16.43 -5.21 14.14
CA GLN A 459 -17.75 -4.98 14.75
C GLN A 459 -17.91 -3.53 15.27
N GLU A 460 -16.87 -2.92 15.82
CA GLU A 460 -16.91 -1.56 16.35
C GLU A 460 -17.06 -0.52 15.22
N GLN A 461 -16.25 -0.65 14.16
CA GLN A 461 -16.31 0.19 12.97
C GLN A 461 -17.64 0.06 12.24
N LEU A 462 -18.23 -1.15 12.17
CA LEU A 462 -19.58 -1.37 11.64
C LEU A 462 -20.60 -0.56 12.44
N VAL A 463 -20.58 -0.66 13.77
CA VAL A 463 -21.53 0.07 14.63
C VAL A 463 -21.34 1.58 14.52
N ASP A 464 -20.10 2.08 14.48
CA ASP A 464 -19.79 3.50 14.26
C ASP A 464 -20.32 3.98 12.90
N TYR A 465 -20.11 3.20 11.84
CA TYR A 465 -20.61 3.51 10.50
C TYR A 465 -22.14 3.58 10.47
N VAL A 466 -22.84 2.61 11.07
CA VAL A 466 -24.31 2.59 11.15
C VAL A 466 -24.82 3.84 11.89
N ARG A 467 -24.23 4.17 13.03
CA ARG A 467 -24.60 5.38 13.80
C ARG A 467 -24.39 6.66 13.00
N LYS A 468 -23.22 6.82 12.39
CA LYS A 468 -22.90 7.96 11.51
C LYS A 468 -23.88 8.07 10.36
N TRP A 469 -24.23 6.95 9.73
CA TRP A 469 -25.21 6.90 8.64
C TRP A 469 -26.60 7.36 9.08
N TYR A 470 -27.12 6.82 10.20
CA TYR A 470 -28.43 7.19 10.73
C TYR A 470 -28.49 8.62 11.28
N ASN A 471 -27.39 9.15 11.82
CA ASN A 471 -27.27 10.55 12.24
C ASN A 471 -27.56 11.52 11.09
N GLN A 472 -27.22 11.13 9.87
CA GLN A 472 -27.43 11.92 8.67
C GLN A 472 -28.83 11.74 8.06
N GLU A 473 -29.59 10.74 8.53
CA GLU A 473 -30.79 10.23 7.86
C GLU A 473 -32.09 10.42 8.65
N GLU A 474 -32.01 10.43 9.98
CA GLU A 474 -33.15 10.62 10.87
C GLU A 474 -32.82 11.72 11.87
N THR A 475 -33.64 12.76 11.97
CA THR A 475 -33.38 13.89 12.89
C THR A 475 -33.91 13.64 14.30
N ASP A 476 -34.95 12.81 14.45
CA ASP A 476 -35.52 12.46 15.75
C ASP A 476 -34.63 11.47 16.50
N LEU A 477 -34.15 11.86 17.68
CA LEU A 477 -33.22 11.05 18.47
C LEU A 477 -33.80 9.70 18.92
N ASN A 478 -35.06 9.66 19.35
CA ASN A 478 -35.67 8.43 19.87
C ASN A 478 -35.89 7.42 18.75
N ARG A 479 -36.40 7.90 17.61
CA ARG A 479 -36.59 7.06 16.43
C ARG A 479 -35.26 6.57 15.87
N ARG A 480 -34.26 7.44 15.81
CA ARG A 480 -32.91 7.10 15.34
C ARG A 480 -32.30 5.96 16.16
N GLU A 481 -32.33 6.05 17.49
CA GLU A 481 -31.79 5.00 18.36
C GLU A 481 -32.55 3.67 18.21
N GLN A 482 -33.87 3.71 18.02
CA GLN A 482 -34.68 2.51 17.74
C GLN A 482 -34.30 1.87 16.38
N GLU A 483 -34.16 2.68 15.33
CA GLU A 483 -33.78 2.21 13.99
C GLU A 483 -32.35 1.64 13.98
N ILE A 484 -31.41 2.29 14.66
CA ILE A 484 -30.01 1.80 14.82
C ILE A 484 -30.01 0.44 15.53
N ALA A 485 -30.70 0.34 16.67
CA ALA A 485 -30.76 -0.90 17.45
C ALA A 485 -31.38 -2.06 16.64
N GLY A 486 -32.50 -1.79 15.95
CA GLY A 486 -33.15 -2.75 15.07
C GLY A 486 -32.24 -3.20 13.92
N CYS A 487 -31.57 -2.26 13.26
CA CYS A 487 -30.67 -2.55 12.16
C CYS A 487 -29.47 -3.41 12.60
N ILE A 488 -28.80 -3.06 13.71
CA ILE A 488 -27.65 -3.82 14.23
C ILE A 488 -28.06 -5.26 14.59
N ALA A 489 -29.23 -5.43 15.22
CA ALA A 489 -29.74 -6.76 15.56
C ALA A 489 -29.97 -7.62 14.30
N GLN A 490 -30.52 -7.03 13.25
CA GLN A 490 -30.77 -7.73 11.99
C GLN A 490 -29.45 -8.04 11.24
N LEU A 491 -28.49 -7.12 11.22
CA LEU A 491 -27.15 -7.33 10.63
C LEU A 491 -26.38 -8.50 11.24
N ALA A 492 -26.75 -8.98 12.43
CA ALA A 492 -26.17 -10.20 13.02
C ALA A 492 -26.31 -11.42 12.08
N ASN A 493 -27.42 -11.50 11.34
CA ASN A 493 -27.75 -12.62 10.45
C ASN A 493 -27.20 -12.46 9.02
N VAL A 494 -26.59 -11.31 8.69
CA VAL A 494 -26.00 -11.07 7.37
C VAL A 494 -24.60 -11.66 7.30
N ASP A 495 -24.24 -12.23 6.14
CA ASP A 495 -22.90 -12.76 5.87
C ASP A 495 -21.82 -11.68 6.16
N LYS A 496 -20.75 -12.11 6.84
CA LYS A 496 -19.60 -11.26 7.20
C LYS A 496 -18.98 -10.57 5.98
N GLU A 497 -18.96 -11.22 4.83
CA GLU A 497 -18.44 -10.68 3.57
C GLU A 497 -19.22 -9.45 3.10
N LEU A 498 -20.52 -9.37 3.42
CA LEU A 498 -21.38 -8.26 3.02
C LEU A 498 -21.35 -7.13 4.06
N LYS A 499 -21.60 -7.45 5.34
CA LYS A 499 -21.80 -6.42 6.37
C LYS A 499 -20.54 -5.69 6.81
N TYR A 500 -19.37 -6.31 6.65
CA TYR A 500 -18.10 -5.67 7.00
C TYR A 500 -17.42 -4.97 5.82
N ASN A 501 -17.94 -5.11 4.60
CA ASN A 501 -17.50 -4.33 3.45
C ASN A 501 -18.19 -2.96 3.47
N PRO A 502 -17.47 -1.83 3.53
CA PRO A 502 -18.07 -0.50 3.69
C PRO A 502 -19.10 -0.14 2.60
N LEU A 503 -18.81 -0.47 1.34
CA LEU A 503 -19.73 -0.24 0.24
C LEU A 503 -20.99 -1.08 0.37
N LEU A 504 -20.84 -2.40 0.56
CA LEU A 504 -22.00 -3.29 0.67
C LEU A 504 -22.86 -2.96 1.90
N LEU A 505 -22.23 -2.63 3.04
CA LEU A 505 -22.92 -2.14 4.22
C LEU A 505 -23.75 -0.89 3.89
N SER A 506 -23.19 0.08 3.17
CA SER A 506 -23.93 1.28 2.78
C SER A 506 -25.18 0.97 1.94
N LEU A 507 -25.10 0.01 1.03
CA LEU A 507 -26.23 -0.44 0.21
C LEU A 507 -27.27 -1.21 1.05
N ILE A 508 -26.82 -2.06 1.98
CA ILE A 508 -27.68 -2.77 2.91
C ILE A 508 -28.50 -1.78 3.76
N LEU A 509 -27.87 -0.74 4.32
CA LEU A 509 -28.56 0.26 5.14
C LEU A 509 -29.65 1.00 4.38
N ILE A 510 -29.37 1.34 3.12
CA ILE A 510 -30.33 1.96 2.22
C ILE A 510 -31.54 1.03 1.98
N LEU A 511 -31.29 -0.23 1.63
CA LEU A 511 -32.37 -1.19 1.35
C LEU A 511 -33.20 -1.48 2.58
N TYR A 512 -32.53 -1.75 3.70
CA TYR A 512 -33.17 -2.06 4.96
C TYR A 512 -34.11 -0.94 5.42
N ARG A 513 -33.72 0.33 5.26
CA ARG A 513 -34.60 1.46 5.62
C ARG A 513 -35.83 1.60 4.72
N ASN A 514 -35.75 1.17 3.45
CA ASN A 514 -36.85 1.30 2.49
C ASN A 514 -37.81 0.10 2.49
N GLU A 515 -37.27 -1.11 2.62
CA GLU A 515 -37.98 -2.37 2.38
C GLU A 515 -38.09 -3.26 3.64
N LEU A 516 -37.33 -2.95 4.70
CA LEU A 516 -37.20 -3.76 5.94
C LEU A 516 -36.73 -5.21 5.74
N GLU A 517 -36.36 -5.59 4.52
CA GLU A 517 -35.77 -6.89 4.20
C GLU A 517 -34.24 -6.80 4.13
N LEU A 518 -33.58 -7.86 4.59
CA LEU A 518 -32.13 -7.98 4.51
C LEU A 518 -31.70 -8.81 3.31
N PRO A 519 -30.68 -8.38 2.57
CA PRO A 519 -30.14 -9.13 1.46
C PRO A 519 -29.34 -10.35 1.94
N THR A 520 -29.40 -11.44 1.16
CA THR A 520 -28.76 -12.73 1.48
C THR A 520 -27.41 -12.91 0.78
N ASN A 521 -27.18 -12.20 -0.33
CA ASN A 521 -25.95 -12.24 -1.13
C ASN A 521 -25.77 -10.92 -1.92
N LYS A 522 -24.63 -10.74 -2.58
CA LYS A 522 -24.34 -9.53 -3.39
C LYS A 522 -25.40 -9.28 -4.47
N LEU A 523 -25.90 -10.34 -5.11
CA LEU A 523 -26.91 -10.22 -6.16
C LEU A 523 -28.20 -9.56 -5.64
N SER A 524 -28.73 -10.03 -4.50
CA SER A 524 -29.93 -9.44 -3.90
C SER A 524 -29.75 -7.97 -3.50
N ILE A 525 -28.54 -7.56 -3.09
CA ILE A 525 -28.21 -6.15 -2.83
C ILE A 525 -28.37 -5.32 -4.11
N TYR A 526 -27.73 -5.75 -5.21
CA TYR A 526 -27.74 -4.98 -6.44
C TYR A 526 -29.09 -4.99 -7.14
N GLU A 527 -29.85 -6.09 -7.03
CA GLU A 527 -31.24 -6.18 -7.50
C GLU A 527 -32.15 -5.24 -6.73
N GLY A 528 -32.12 -5.29 -5.40
CA GLY A 528 -32.90 -4.38 -4.55
C GLY A 528 -32.57 -2.91 -4.85
N CYS A 529 -31.29 -2.59 -5.00
CA CYS A 529 -30.86 -1.23 -5.35
C CYS A 529 -31.37 -0.84 -6.74
N THR A 530 -31.30 -1.73 -7.72
CA THR A 530 -31.80 -1.49 -9.06
C THR A 530 -33.31 -1.25 -9.03
N ASN A 531 -34.09 -2.11 -8.40
CA ASN A 531 -35.55 -1.96 -8.29
C ASN A 531 -35.94 -0.67 -7.55
N THR A 532 -35.21 -0.31 -6.48
CA THR A 532 -35.44 0.93 -5.74
C THR A 532 -35.12 2.18 -6.59
N ILE A 533 -33.98 2.21 -7.31
CA ILE A 533 -33.57 3.39 -8.09
C ILE A 533 -34.35 3.50 -9.40
N VAL A 534 -34.68 2.38 -10.03
CA VAL A 534 -35.24 2.31 -11.39
C VAL A 534 -36.77 2.32 -11.38
N GLU A 535 -37.42 1.65 -10.43
CA GLU A 535 -38.88 1.39 -10.44
C GLU A 535 -39.64 2.15 -9.34
N HIS A 536 -39.27 2.01 -8.07
CA HIS A 536 -40.10 2.43 -6.93
C HIS A 536 -40.13 3.94 -6.62
N ARG A 537 -39.24 4.73 -7.21
CA ARG A 537 -39.18 6.18 -6.99
C ARG A 537 -40.13 7.01 -7.84
N ASP A 538 -40.65 6.45 -8.93
CA ASP A 538 -41.52 7.18 -9.86
C ASP A 538 -42.93 7.41 -9.27
N GLU A 539 -43.37 6.57 -8.33
CA GLU A 539 -44.71 6.66 -7.73
C GLU A 539 -44.81 7.65 -6.57
N LYS A 540 -43.74 7.82 -5.76
CA LYS A 540 -43.73 8.69 -4.57
C LYS A 540 -43.30 10.14 -4.86
N GLU A 541 -42.42 10.37 -5.84
CA GLU A 541 -41.93 11.72 -6.18
C GLU A 541 -42.80 12.40 -7.25
N LYS A 542 -43.90 13.04 -6.82
CA LYS A 542 -44.85 13.78 -7.70
C LYS A 542 -44.24 14.93 -8.54
N LYS A 543 -42.93 15.20 -8.48
CA LYS A 543 -42.28 16.38 -9.11
C LYS A 543 -41.31 16.07 -10.27
N LEU A 544 -40.94 14.80 -10.51
CA LEU A 544 -40.03 14.41 -11.61
C LEU A 544 -40.68 13.30 -12.46
N LYS A 545 -41.74 13.64 -13.20
CA LYS A 545 -42.35 12.71 -14.16
C LYS A 545 -41.48 12.62 -15.41
N PHE A 546 -40.56 11.66 -15.46
CA PHE A 546 -39.94 11.25 -16.73
C PHE A 546 -40.91 10.33 -17.45
N ASN A 547 -41.58 10.82 -18.49
CA ASN A 547 -42.37 9.98 -19.38
C ASN A 547 -41.42 9.34 -20.41
N LEU A 548 -40.59 8.41 -19.96
CA LEU A 548 -39.64 7.72 -20.83
C LEU A 548 -40.41 6.80 -21.79
N ALA A 549 -40.07 6.85 -23.08
CA ALA A 549 -40.56 5.89 -24.07
C ALA A 549 -40.04 4.46 -23.80
N ILE A 550 -38.91 4.34 -23.11
CA ILE A 550 -38.25 3.07 -22.76
C ILE A 550 -39.02 2.38 -21.64
N HIS A 551 -39.46 1.16 -21.92
CA HIS A 551 -40.20 0.34 -20.96
C HIS A 551 -39.25 -0.45 -20.05
N ASN A 552 -38.21 -1.10 -20.59
CA ASN A 552 -37.31 -1.94 -19.80
C ASN A 552 -35.99 -1.22 -19.48
N LYS A 553 -36.06 -0.29 -18.52
CA LYS A 553 -34.91 0.50 -18.08
C LYS A 553 -33.71 -0.36 -17.63
N ALA A 554 -33.96 -1.48 -16.95
CA ALA A 554 -32.90 -2.39 -16.50
C ALA A 554 -32.16 -3.03 -17.68
N SER A 555 -32.88 -3.46 -18.72
CA SER A 555 -32.28 -3.99 -19.95
C SER A 555 -31.43 -2.94 -20.67
N VAL A 556 -31.90 -1.69 -20.73
CA VAL A 556 -31.12 -0.59 -21.32
C VAL A 556 -29.84 -0.30 -20.53
N PHE A 557 -29.90 -0.25 -19.19
CA PHE A 557 -28.68 -0.15 -18.36
C PHE A 557 -27.71 -1.31 -18.60
N SER A 558 -28.23 -2.54 -18.70
CA SER A 558 -27.43 -3.73 -18.97
C SER A 558 -26.72 -3.68 -20.32
N ALA A 559 -27.37 -3.13 -21.35
CA ALA A 559 -26.80 -2.95 -22.67
C ALA A 559 -25.64 -1.95 -22.69
N ILE A 560 -25.74 -0.86 -21.93
CA ILE A 560 -24.63 0.07 -21.73
C ILE A 560 -23.49 -0.65 -21.01
N ALA A 561 -23.78 -1.32 -19.91
CA ALA A 561 -22.77 -1.98 -19.08
C ALA A 561 -21.95 -3.01 -19.86
N PHE A 562 -22.61 -3.96 -20.51
CA PHE A 562 -21.91 -4.98 -21.29
C PHE A 562 -21.07 -4.37 -22.42
N TRP A 563 -21.61 -3.39 -23.14
CA TRP A 563 -20.86 -2.71 -24.21
C TRP A 563 -19.64 -1.95 -23.68
N GLN A 564 -19.76 -1.26 -22.54
CA GLN A 564 -18.63 -0.58 -21.92
C GLN A 564 -17.59 -1.55 -21.37
N PHE A 565 -18.04 -2.65 -20.77
CA PHE A 565 -17.19 -3.68 -20.21
C PHE A 565 -16.38 -4.40 -21.30
N ASP A 566 -17.01 -4.67 -22.46
CA ASP A 566 -16.38 -5.29 -23.63
C ASP A 566 -15.55 -4.28 -24.47
N SER A 567 -15.88 -2.99 -24.41
CA SER A 567 -15.18 -1.90 -25.13
C SER A 567 -14.04 -1.27 -24.33
N SER A 568 -13.43 -1.98 -23.38
CA SER A 568 -12.42 -1.45 -22.44
C SER A 568 -11.23 -0.73 -23.09
N ASN A 569 -10.98 -0.94 -24.39
CA ASN A 569 -9.88 -0.34 -25.15
C ASN A 569 -10.31 0.86 -26.02
N ARG A 570 -11.54 1.39 -25.84
CA ARG A 570 -12.08 2.51 -26.62
C ARG A 570 -12.39 3.71 -25.72
N SER A 571 -12.17 4.91 -26.25
CA SER A 571 -12.64 6.14 -25.60
C SER A 571 -14.16 6.18 -25.59
N ILE A 572 -14.75 6.12 -24.39
CA ILE A 572 -16.19 6.15 -24.19
C ILE A 572 -16.65 7.61 -24.20
N THR A 573 -17.08 8.09 -25.36
CA THR A 573 -17.68 9.43 -25.50
C THR A 573 -19.19 9.37 -25.29
N ASN A 574 -19.78 10.51 -24.95
CA ASN A 574 -21.24 10.62 -24.79
C ASN A 574 -21.98 10.28 -26.09
N SER A 575 -21.44 10.72 -27.23
CA SER A 575 -21.95 10.38 -28.56
C SER A 575 -21.86 8.88 -28.87
N ALA A 576 -20.79 8.19 -28.44
CA ALA A 576 -20.66 6.75 -28.63
C ALA A 576 -21.69 5.97 -27.81
N VAL A 577 -21.93 6.39 -26.56
CA VAL A 577 -22.94 5.79 -25.68
C VAL A 577 -24.34 6.00 -26.26
N GLN A 578 -24.67 7.23 -26.68
CA GLN A 578 -25.96 7.55 -27.29
C GLN A 578 -26.19 6.74 -28.57
N LEU A 579 -25.18 6.64 -29.44
CA LEU A 579 -25.27 5.85 -30.67
C LEU A 579 -25.48 4.36 -30.38
N HIS A 580 -24.78 3.81 -29.38
CA HIS A 580 -24.95 2.43 -28.94
C HIS A 580 -26.36 2.19 -28.40
N LEU A 581 -26.86 3.08 -27.55
CA LEU A 581 -28.23 3.01 -27.02
C LEU A 581 -29.27 3.07 -28.13
N LYS A 582 -29.16 4.03 -29.05
CA LYS A 582 -30.05 4.16 -30.20
C LYS A 582 -30.11 2.85 -30.99
N ARG A 583 -28.96 2.24 -31.30
CA ARG A 583 -28.90 0.94 -32.00
C ARG A 583 -29.57 -0.17 -31.19
N TYR A 584 -29.26 -0.25 -29.90
CA TYR A 584 -29.85 -1.26 -29.01
C TYR A 584 -31.39 -1.16 -28.94
N LEU A 585 -31.95 0.04 -28.86
CA LEU A 585 -33.40 0.27 -28.82
C LEU A 585 -34.10 -0.20 -30.10
N ILE A 586 -33.47 0.03 -31.27
CA ILE A 586 -33.98 -0.41 -32.57
C ILE A 586 -33.86 -1.93 -32.73
N GLU A 587 -32.68 -2.49 -32.46
CA GLU A 587 -32.38 -3.92 -32.66
C GLU A 587 -33.22 -4.85 -31.78
N ASN A 588 -33.63 -4.39 -30.59
CA ASN A 588 -34.48 -5.17 -29.69
C ASN A 588 -35.97 -4.80 -29.80
N GLY A 589 -36.34 -3.95 -30.76
CA GLY A 589 -37.74 -3.60 -31.05
C GLY A 589 -38.43 -2.79 -29.97
N GLU A 590 -37.69 -2.09 -29.09
CA GLU A 590 -38.30 -1.15 -28.15
C GLU A 590 -38.81 0.11 -28.86
N ILE A 591 -38.10 0.58 -29.89
CA ILE A 591 -38.47 1.76 -30.68
C ILE A 591 -38.13 1.51 -32.16
N GLU A 592 -39.12 1.62 -33.05
CA GLU A 592 -38.94 1.39 -34.50
C GLU A 592 -38.37 2.62 -35.24
N ASP A 593 -38.77 3.82 -34.85
CA ASP A 593 -38.37 5.06 -35.53
C ASP A 593 -37.00 5.56 -35.07
N GLU A 594 -36.13 5.87 -36.04
CA GLU A 594 -34.74 6.22 -35.78
C GLU A 594 -34.58 7.56 -35.02
N HIS A 595 -35.46 8.53 -35.29
CA HIS A 595 -35.45 9.83 -34.61
C HIS A 595 -36.00 9.70 -33.18
N GLN A 596 -37.04 8.89 -32.98
CA GLN A 596 -37.59 8.58 -31.66
C GLN A 596 -36.57 7.82 -30.80
N ALA A 597 -35.83 6.87 -31.39
CA ALA A 597 -34.79 6.12 -30.68
C ALA A 597 -33.66 7.02 -30.20
N ASP A 598 -33.25 8.01 -31.01
CA ASP A 598 -32.23 9.00 -30.64
C ASP A 598 -32.69 9.90 -29.49
N LYS A 599 -33.95 10.37 -29.56
CA LYS A 599 -34.56 11.16 -28.49
C LYS A 599 -34.68 10.35 -27.20
N ALA A 600 -35.15 9.11 -27.27
CA ALA A 600 -35.30 8.22 -26.12
C ALA A 600 -33.95 7.88 -25.47
N ALA A 601 -32.90 7.65 -26.27
CA ALA A 601 -31.54 7.45 -25.76
C ALA A 601 -31.04 8.68 -24.98
N THR A 602 -31.28 9.89 -25.49
CA THR A 602 -30.93 11.14 -24.82
C THR A 602 -31.68 11.32 -23.50
N GLU A 603 -33.01 11.14 -23.52
CA GLU A 603 -33.85 11.24 -22.32
C GLU A 603 -33.47 10.19 -21.25
N PHE A 604 -33.08 8.99 -21.68
CA PHE A 604 -32.61 7.93 -20.78
C PHE A 604 -31.29 8.27 -20.11
N LEU A 605 -30.32 8.83 -20.84
CA LEU A 605 -29.04 9.24 -20.25
C LEU A 605 -29.22 10.37 -19.24
N GLU A 606 -30.10 11.33 -19.49
CA GLU A 606 -30.45 12.36 -18.50
C GLU A 606 -31.18 11.76 -17.29
N PHE A 607 -32.09 10.82 -17.49
CA PHE A 607 -32.71 10.05 -16.40
C PHE A 607 -31.64 9.34 -15.54
N ALA A 608 -30.72 8.62 -16.18
CA ALA A 608 -29.69 7.86 -15.51
C ALA A 608 -28.70 8.73 -14.71
N LYS A 609 -28.38 9.91 -15.24
CA LYS A 609 -27.58 10.95 -14.58
C LYS A 609 -28.28 11.49 -13.34
N LEU A 610 -29.55 11.89 -13.47
CA LEU A 610 -30.33 12.41 -12.34
C LEU A 610 -30.55 11.38 -11.25
N ARG A 611 -30.59 10.09 -11.62
CA ARG A 611 -30.64 8.96 -10.68
C ARG A 611 -29.29 8.55 -10.10
N SER A 612 -28.19 9.18 -10.55
CA SER A 612 -26.82 8.88 -10.10
C SER A 612 -26.44 7.39 -10.27
N ILE A 613 -26.96 6.74 -11.32
CA ILE A 613 -26.52 5.40 -11.74
C ILE A 613 -25.40 5.55 -12.77
N TYR A 614 -25.59 6.45 -13.73
CA TYR A 614 -24.70 6.61 -14.86
C TYR A 614 -24.56 8.10 -15.23
N PHE A 615 -23.35 8.63 -15.17
CA PHE A 615 -23.03 10.03 -15.48
C PHE A 615 -21.59 10.13 -16.00
N GLU A 616 -21.25 11.16 -16.78
CA GLU A 616 -19.91 11.32 -17.37
C GLU A 616 -19.43 10.08 -18.16
N ASN A 617 -20.37 9.40 -18.80
CA ASN A 617 -20.12 8.18 -19.58
C ASN A 617 -19.58 7.00 -18.75
N LYS A 618 -19.87 6.95 -17.45
CA LYS A 618 -19.48 5.85 -16.56
C LYS A 618 -20.59 5.52 -15.58
N PHE A 619 -20.62 4.27 -15.14
CA PHE A 619 -21.36 3.89 -13.94
C PHE A 619 -20.74 4.58 -12.72
N THR A 620 -21.59 5.02 -11.78
CA THR A 620 -21.13 5.70 -10.57
C THR A 620 -20.28 4.81 -9.67
N HIS A 621 -20.42 3.49 -9.80
CA HIS A 621 -19.53 2.53 -9.16
C HIS A 621 -19.29 1.31 -10.08
N LYS A 622 -18.06 0.77 -10.05
CA LYS A 622 -17.66 -0.41 -10.84
C LYS A 622 -18.55 -1.63 -10.57
N THR A 623 -19.09 -1.79 -9.38
CA THR A 623 -20.00 -2.91 -9.06
C THR A 623 -21.35 -2.84 -9.77
N PHE A 624 -21.86 -1.63 -10.09
CA PHE A 624 -23.06 -1.51 -10.93
C PHE A 624 -22.76 -1.88 -12.37
N LEU A 625 -21.59 -1.48 -12.90
CA LEU A 625 -21.10 -1.96 -14.19
C LEU A 625 -20.98 -3.49 -14.21
N GLU A 626 -20.40 -4.10 -13.16
CA GLU A 626 -20.26 -5.56 -13.03
C GLU A 626 -21.62 -6.26 -12.97
N TYR A 627 -22.57 -5.74 -12.17
CA TYR A 627 -23.93 -6.26 -12.04
C TYR A 627 -24.73 -6.18 -13.35
N PHE A 628 -24.77 -5.00 -13.98
CA PHE A 628 -25.51 -4.82 -15.21
C PHE A 628 -24.90 -5.59 -16.39
N THR A 629 -23.57 -5.79 -16.39
CA THR A 629 -22.90 -6.70 -17.34
C THR A 629 -23.37 -8.15 -17.14
N ALA A 630 -23.42 -8.63 -15.89
CA ALA A 630 -23.97 -9.95 -15.57
C ALA A 630 -25.44 -10.08 -15.99
N TYR A 631 -26.25 -9.05 -15.72
CA TYR A 631 -27.67 -9.01 -16.11
C TYR A 631 -27.86 -9.08 -17.63
N TYR A 632 -27.01 -8.40 -18.41
CA TYR A 632 -27.05 -8.45 -19.87
C TYR A 632 -26.75 -9.86 -20.38
N ILE A 633 -25.67 -10.48 -19.89
CA ILE A 633 -25.29 -11.84 -20.29
C ILE A 633 -26.40 -12.84 -19.96
N PHE A 634 -26.99 -12.72 -18.78
CA PHE A 634 -28.12 -13.53 -18.35
C PHE A 634 -29.34 -13.37 -19.27
N THR A 635 -29.79 -12.14 -19.52
CA THR A 635 -30.99 -11.90 -20.33
C THR A 635 -30.76 -12.23 -21.80
N LYS A 636 -29.65 -11.81 -22.40
CA LYS A 636 -29.39 -11.96 -23.83
C LYS A 636 -28.98 -13.37 -24.21
N TYR A 637 -28.10 -14.02 -23.43
CA TYR A 637 -27.51 -15.29 -23.83
C TYR A 637 -28.10 -16.49 -23.09
N TYR A 638 -28.38 -16.37 -21.79
CA TYR A 638 -29.00 -17.48 -21.04
C TYR A 638 -30.51 -17.58 -21.34
N ILE A 639 -31.29 -16.52 -21.09
CA ILE A 639 -32.74 -16.50 -21.39
C ILE A 639 -33.01 -16.50 -22.90
N GLY A 640 -32.18 -15.80 -23.68
CA GLY A 640 -32.24 -15.82 -25.14
C GLY A 640 -31.81 -17.14 -25.80
N ASN A 641 -31.61 -18.22 -25.03
CA ASN A 641 -31.26 -19.58 -25.50
C ASN A 641 -29.99 -19.66 -26.37
N SER A 642 -29.03 -18.75 -26.19
CA SER A 642 -27.72 -18.78 -26.85
C SER A 642 -26.68 -19.42 -25.94
N GLN A 643 -26.89 -20.70 -25.61
CA GLN A 643 -26.12 -21.42 -24.60
C GLN A 643 -24.62 -21.50 -24.94
N GLU A 644 -24.27 -21.64 -26.22
CA GLU A 644 -22.87 -21.69 -26.68
C GLU A 644 -22.11 -20.40 -26.32
N ARG A 645 -22.69 -19.24 -26.60
CA ARG A 645 -22.09 -17.94 -26.29
C ARG A 645 -21.98 -17.70 -24.78
N PHE A 646 -22.97 -18.17 -24.01
CA PHE A 646 -22.93 -18.12 -22.55
C PHE A 646 -21.76 -18.95 -21.99
N THR A 647 -21.61 -20.20 -22.44
CA THR A 647 -20.50 -21.07 -22.03
C THR A 647 -19.15 -20.50 -22.46
N GLU A 648 -19.03 -19.97 -23.69
CA GLU A 648 -17.81 -19.32 -24.18
C GLU A 648 -17.35 -18.16 -23.27
N ILE A 649 -18.28 -17.31 -22.83
CA ILE A 649 -17.98 -16.19 -21.92
C ILE A 649 -17.46 -16.70 -20.58
N LEU A 650 -18.06 -17.76 -20.01
CA LEU A 650 -17.56 -18.36 -18.77
C LEU A 650 -16.14 -18.90 -18.97
N SER A 651 -15.95 -19.74 -19.98
CA SER A 651 -14.68 -20.43 -20.25
C SER A 651 -13.53 -19.46 -20.52
N LYS A 652 -13.79 -18.42 -21.31
CA LYS A 652 -12.78 -17.41 -21.64
C LYS A 652 -12.33 -16.66 -20.39
N ASN A 653 -13.28 -16.28 -19.53
CA ASN A 653 -13.05 -15.29 -18.48
C ASN A 653 -12.88 -15.87 -17.06
N LEU A 654 -13.17 -17.16 -16.84
CA LEU A 654 -12.84 -17.82 -15.57
C LEU A 654 -11.35 -17.71 -15.27
N GLY A 655 -11.02 -17.37 -14.03
CA GLY A 655 -9.65 -17.14 -13.56
C GLY A 655 -9.15 -15.71 -13.79
N LEU A 656 -9.92 -14.85 -14.47
CA LEU A 656 -9.59 -13.43 -14.64
C LEU A 656 -10.21 -12.60 -13.52
N SER A 657 -9.38 -11.91 -12.76
CA SER A 657 -9.76 -11.05 -11.63
C SER A 657 -10.72 -9.93 -12.04
N SER A 658 -10.56 -9.42 -13.26
CA SER A 658 -11.44 -8.41 -13.84
C SER A 658 -12.88 -8.89 -14.03
N TRP A 659 -13.11 -10.20 -14.20
CA TRP A 659 -14.41 -10.81 -14.46
C TRP A 659 -15.03 -11.50 -13.23
N ALA A 660 -14.28 -11.71 -12.16
CA ALA A 660 -14.70 -12.52 -11.01
C ALA A 660 -16.08 -12.14 -10.45
N VAL A 661 -16.33 -10.84 -10.22
CA VAL A 661 -17.62 -10.35 -9.69
C VAL A 661 -18.75 -10.51 -10.71
N VAL A 662 -18.47 -10.25 -12.00
CA VAL A 662 -19.47 -10.43 -13.09
C VAL A 662 -19.92 -11.89 -13.13
N LEU A 663 -18.97 -12.82 -13.09
CA LEU A 663 -19.25 -14.26 -13.14
C LEU A 663 -19.98 -14.73 -11.87
N GLU A 664 -19.59 -14.25 -10.68
CA GLU A 664 -20.28 -14.54 -9.41
C GLU A 664 -21.76 -14.14 -9.49
N LEU A 665 -22.04 -12.89 -9.91
CA LEU A 665 -23.40 -12.36 -10.03
C LEU A 665 -24.19 -13.10 -11.11
N LEU A 666 -23.56 -13.40 -12.25
CA LEU A 666 -24.19 -14.13 -13.35
C LEU A 666 -24.63 -15.53 -12.91
N VAL A 667 -23.75 -16.29 -12.26
CA VAL A 667 -24.03 -17.65 -11.81
C VAL A 667 -25.09 -17.67 -10.72
N CYS A 668 -25.05 -16.72 -9.78
CA CYS A 668 -26.12 -16.58 -8.78
C CYS A 668 -27.47 -16.25 -9.44
N LYS A 669 -27.48 -15.41 -10.49
CA LYS A 669 -28.71 -15.04 -11.21
C LYS A 669 -29.28 -16.23 -11.97
N VAL A 670 -28.42 -17.02 -12.59
CA VAL A 670 -28.80 -18.30 -13.21
C VAL A 670 -29.40 -19.24 -12.17
N ASP A 671 -28.74 -19.43 -11.02
CA ASP A 671 -29.24 -20.28 -9.92
C ASP A 671 -30.67 -19.91 -9.49
N GLN A 672 -30.97 -18.62 -9.31
CA GLN A 672 -32.31 -18.14 -8.94
C GLN A 672 -33.40 -18.39 -10.01
N ASN A 673 -33.04 -18.52 -11.28
CA ASN A 673 -33.97 -18.58 -12.41
C ASN A 673 -34.09 -19.98 -13.04
N ILE A 674 -33.42 -20.98 -12.47
CA ILE A 674 -33.44 -22.35 -12.98
C ILE A 674 -34.75 -23.06 -12.65
N GLY A 675 -35.39 -23.65 -13.67
CA GLY A 675 -36.50 -24.60 -13.53
C GLY A 675 -36.09 -26.06 -13.26
N GLY A 676 -34.79 -26.37 -13.12
CA GLY A 676 -34.30 -27.69 -12.70
C GLY A 676 -32.77 -27.90 -12.63
N PRO A 677 -32.26 -28.72 -11.67
CA PRO A 677 -30.83 -28.86 -11.31
C PRO A 677 -29.89 -29.49 -12.36
N LYS A 678 -30.39 -29.96 -13.50
CA LYS A 678 -29.60 -30.66 -14.53
C LYS A 678 -28.77 -29.71 -15.40
N LEU A 679 -29.28 -28.52 -15.70
CA LEU A 679 -28.60 -27.54 -16.55
C LEU A 679 -27.37 -26.93 -15.85
N PHE A 680 -27.51 -26.64 -14.56
CA PHE A 680 -26.44 -26.06 -13.76
C PHE A 680 -25.25 -27.03 -13.59
N ARG A 681 -25.55 -28.32 -13.40
CA ARG A 681 -24.53 -29.37 -13.39
C ARG A 681 -23.74 -29.41 -14.70
N LYS A 682 -24.44 -29.35 -15.85
CA LYS A 682 -23.79 -29.36 -17.17
C LYS A 682 -22.82 -28.19 -17.31
N ILE A 683 -23.21 -26.99 -16.86
CA ILE A 683 -22.33 -25.81 -16.87
C ILE A 683 -21.07 -26.06 -16.03
N ILE A 684 -21.22 -26.53 -14.78
CA ILE A 684 -20.06 -26.81 -13.91
C ILE A 684 -19.15 -27.87 -14.53
N ASP A 685 -19.73 -28.98 -15.01
CA ASP A 685 -18.98 -30.09 -15.58
C ASP A 685 -18.20 -29.66 -16.85
N GLU A 686 -18.81 -28.84 -17.72
CA GLU A 686 -18.14 -28.25 -18.91
C GLU A 686 -16.98 -27.34 -18.50
N GLN A 687 -17.19 -26.46 -17.52
CA GLN A 687 -16.16 -25.51 -17.08
C GLN A 687 -14.99 -26.22 -16.36
N LEU A 688 -15.28 -27.26 -15.57
CA LEU A 688 -14.24 -28.10 -14.95
C LEU A 688 -13.44 -28.90 -15.99
N ALA A 689 -14.04 -29.24 -17.13
CA ALA A 689 -13.35 -29.92 -18.22
C ALA A 689 -12.40 -28.97 -19.00
N GLU A 690 -12.82 -27.72 -19.23
CA GLU A 690 -12.03 -26.74 -19.99
C GLU A 690 -10.97 -26.02 -19.13
N ASN A 691 -11.34 -25.54 -17.94
CA ASN A 691 -10.48 -24.73 -17.06
C ASN A 691 -10.51 -25.25 -15.62
N LYS A 692 -10.13 -26.53 -15.42
CA LYS A 692 -10.30 -27.27 -14.16
C LYS A 692 -9.99 -26.49 -12.88
N ASN A 693 -8.83 -25.85 -12.79
CA ASN A 693 -8.37 -25.21 -11.55
C ASN A 693 -9.09 -23.88 -11.29
N ASP A 694 -9.21 -23.03 -12.32
CA ASP A 694 -9.92 -21.75 -12.21
C ASP A 694 -11.41 -21.98 -11.92
N ALA A 695 -12.03 -22.94 -12.60
CA ALA A 695 -13.41 -23.34 -12.37
C ALA A 695 -13.62 -23.89 -10.96
N LEU A 696 -12.75 -24.80 -10.49
CA LEU A 696 -12.84 -25.35 -9.13
C LEU A 696 -12.78 -24.25 -8.07
N LEU A 697 -11.79 -23.36 -8.16
CA LEU A 697 -11.64 -22.27 -7.20
C LEU A 697 -12.84 -21.33 -7.21
N PHE A 698 -13.30 -20.93 -8.40
CA PHE A 698 -14.44 -20.05 -8.58
C PHE A 698 -15.73 -20.67 -7.99
N PHE A 699 -16.08 -21.91 -8.36
CA PHE A 699 -17.31 -22.53 -7.89
C PHE A 699 -17.31 -22.80 -6.38
N LEU A 700 -16.15 -23.13 -5.78
CA LEU A 700 -16.04 -23.27 -4.33
C LEU A 700 -16.34 -21.97 -3.58
N GLN A 701 -15.81 -20.84 -4.05
CA GLN A 701 -16.00 -19.54 -3.41
C GLN A 701 -17.48 -19.10 -3.40
N ILE A 702 -18.20 -19.39 -4.49
CA ILE A 702 -19.62 -18.99 -4.61
C ILE A 702 -20.59 -20.05 -4.11
N LEU A 703 -20.12 -21.27 -3.80
CA LEU A 703 -20.96 -22.43 -3.44
C LEU A 703 -21.92 -22.10 -2.29
N LYS A 704 -21.45 -21.32 -1.30
CA LYS A 704 -22.26 -20.90 -0.15
C LYS A 704 -23.51 -20.10 -0.53
N TYR A 705 -23.55 -19.47 -1.71
CA TYR A 705 -24.67 -18.65 -2.19
C TYR A 705 -25.66 -19.40 -3.09
N LEU A 706 -25.31 -20.58 -3.61
CA LEU A 706 -26.11 -21.31 -4.60
C LEU A 706 -27.19 -22.17 -3.95
N THR A 707 -28.45 -22.02 -4.33
CA THR A 707 -29.59 -22.70 -3.70
C THR A 707 -30.12 -23.90 -4.46
N ASN A 708 -29.94 -23.94 -5.78
CA ASN A 708 -30.51 -24.96 -6.66
C ASN A 708 -29.46 -25.96 -7.18
N ILE A 709 -28.25 -25.95 -6.62
CA ILE A 709 -27.21 -26.92 -6.94
C ILE A 709 -27.54 -28.31 -6.36
N ASN A 710 -27.39 -29.36 -7.17
CA ASN A 710 -27.67 -30.72 -6.70
C ASN A 710 -26.55 -31.24 -5.77
N GLU A 711 -26.94 -32.12 -4.84
CA GLU A 711 -26.04 -32.68 -3.83
C GLU A 711 -24.79 -33.35 -4.41
N LYS A 712 -24.94 -34.09 -5.52
CA LYS A 712 -23.82 -34.81 -6.13
C LYS A 712 -22.75 -33.84 -6.62
N THR A 713 -23.14 -32.75 -7.28
CA THR A 713 -22.19 -31.72 -7.75
C THR A 713 -21.48 -31.03 -6.58
N VAL A 714 -22.18 -30.77 -5.46
CA VAL A 714 -21.56 -30.23 -4.23
C VAL A 714 -20.49 -31.18 -3.70
N VAL A 715 -20.83 -32.46 -3.55
CA VAL A 715 -19.91 -33.50 -3.07
C VAL A 715 -18.70 -33.63 -4.00
N ASP A 716 -18.93 -33.68 -5.32
CA ASP A 716 -17.88 -33.77 -6.33
C ASP A 716 -16.90 -32.59 -6.20
N LEU A 717 -17.39 -31.34 -6.12
CA LEU A 717 -16.56 -30.14 -5.96
C LEU A 717 -15.71 -30.16 -4.68
N ILE A 718 -16.31 -30.55 -3.54
CA ILE A 718 -15.59 -30.61 -2.26
C ILE A 718 -14.51 -31.70 -2.31
N ILE A 719 -14.81 -32.87 -2.89
CA ILE A 719 -13.82 -33.95 -3.09
C ILE A 719 -12.65 -33.44 -3.94
N LEU A 720 -12.94 -32.81 -5.08
CA LEU A 720 -11.92 -32.23 -5.95
C LEU A 720 -11.07 -31.19 -5.19
N ALA A 721 -11.68 -30.35 -4.36
CA ALA A 721 -10.97 -29.35 -3.56
C ALA A 721 -9.99 -29.99 -2.56
N ILE A 722 -10.47 -30.98 -1.79
CA ILE A 722 -9.65 -31.70 -0.79
C ILE A 722 -8.51 -32.46 -1.48
N GLN A 723 -8.75 -33.06 -2.65
CA GLN A 723 -7.68 -33.70 -3.42
C GLN A 723 -6.63 -32.68 -3.91
N ASN A 724 -7.08 -31.53 -4.45
CA ASN A 724 -6.17 -30.50 -4.97
C ASN A 724 -5.41 -29.75 -3.88
N CYS A 725 -5.89 -29.77 -2.63
CA CYS A 725 -5.11 -29.36 -1.47
C CYS A 725 -3.77 -30.15 -1.41
N PHE A 726 -3.76 -31.44 -1.76
CA PHE A 726 -2.53 -32.26 -1.76
C PHE A 726 -1.75 -32.23 -3.09
N ALA A 727 -2.25 -31.57 -4.13
CA ALA A 727 -1.58 -31.54 -5.43
C ALA A 727 -0.26 -30.73 -5.37
N GLU A 728 0.75 -31.20 -6.10
CA GLU A 728 2.04 -30.49 -6.23
C GLU A 728 1.91 -29.17 -7.00
N LYS A 729 1.02 -29.12 -8.00
CA LYS A 729 0.80 -27.97 -8.88
C LYS A 729 -0.69 -27.66 -9.00
N PHE A 730 -1.00 -26.37 -9.03
CA PHE A 730 -2.35 -25.85 -9.29
C PHE A 730 -2.24 -24.54 -10.05
N PRO A 731 -1.88 -24.60 -11.35
CA PRO A 731 -1.75 -23.39 -12.17
C PRO A 731 -3.10 -22.68 -12.33
N LEU A 732 -3.08 -21.35 -12.27
CA LEU A 732 -4.21 -20.44 -12.52
C LEU A 732 -3.81 -19.46 -13.63
N LYS A 733 -4.79 -18.88 -14.35
CA LYS A 733 -4.51 -17.97 -15.48
C LYS A 733 -3.73 -16.71 -15.10
N GLU A 734 -4.07 -16.07 -13.96
CA GLU A 734 -3.52 -14.76 -13.57
C GLU A 734 -2.62 -14.78 -12.32
N SER A 735 -2.28 -15.93 -11.70
CA SER A 735 -1.63 -15.90 -10.37
C SER A 735 -0.45 -16.86 -10.11
N LYS A 736 0.38 -16.46 -9.14
CA LYS A 736 1.34 -17.31 -8.40
C LYS A 736 0.81 -17.63 -6.99
N ILE A 737 -0.51 -17.75 -6.82
CA ILE A 737 -1.13 -18.05 -5.52
C ILE A 737 -0.68 -19.43 -5.04
N VAL A 738 -0.34 -19.54 -3.75
CA VAL A 738 -0.21 -20.84 -3.09
C VAL A 738 -1.61 -21.40 -2.96
N HIS A 739 -1.96 -22.40 -3.77
CA HIS A 739 -3.34 -22.89 -3.90
C HIS A 739 -3.86 -23.60 -2.65
N LYS A 740 -2.99 -24.29 -1.92
CA LYS A 740 -3.41 -25.16 -0.80
C LYS A 740 -4.11 -24.38 0.34
N PRO A 741 -3.54 -23.27 0.85
CA PRO A 741 -4.23 -22.44 1.84
C PRO A 741 -5.57 -21.88 1.34
N VAL A 742 -5.66 -21.46 0.09
CA VAL A 742 -6.87 -20.84 -0.47
C VAL A 742 -8.01 -21.85 -0.60
N LEU A 743 -7.73 -23.02 -1.18
CA LEU A 743 -8.71 -24.10 -1.27
C LEU A 743 -9.20 -24.53 0.11
N PHE A 744 -8.30 -24.60 1.08
CA PHE A 744 -8.64 -24.95 2.45
C PHE A 744 -9.52 -23.89 3.13
N GLU A 745 -9.20 -22.60 3.03
CA GLU A 745 -10.06 -21.53 3.58
C GLU A 745 -11.46 -21.55 2.94
N CYS A 746 -11.56 -21.86 1.63
CA CYS A 746 -12.85 -22.02 0.96
C CYS A 746 -13.65 -23.16 1.60
N LEU A 747 -13.03 -24.32 1.86
CA LEU A 747 -13.67 -25.46 2.51
C LEU A 747 -14.17 -25.12 3.92
N VAL A 748 -13.36 -24.41 4.72
CA VAL A 748 -13.74 -23.96 6.07
C VAL A 748 -14.96 -23.04 6.00
N THR A 749 -14.95 -22.09 5.07
CA THR A 749 -16.04 -21.14 4.85
C THR A 749 -17.33 -21.84 4.44
N ILE A 750 -17.26 -22.84 3.55
CA ILE A 750 -18.41 -23.64 3.12
C ILE A 750 -18.99 -24.42 4.30
N TYR A 751 -18.15 -25.08 5.11
CA TYR A 751 -18.62 -25.86 6.27
C TYR A 751 -19.28 -25.02 7.37
N ALA A 752 -18.88 -23.75 7.51
CA ALA A 752 -19.51 -22.82 8.44
C ALA A 752 -21.00 -22.58 8.12
N VAL A 753 -21.44 -22.84 6.88
CA VAL A 753 -22.83 -22.72 6.46
C VAL A 753 -23.61 -23.99 6.82
N PRO A 754 -24.66 -23.93 7.67
CA PRO A 754 -25.33 -25.12 8.23
C PRO A 754 -25.78 -26.16 7.21
N ARG A 755 -26.32 -25.73 6.06
CA ARG A 755 -26.81 -26.64 5.01
C ARG A 755 -25.70 -27.50 4.39
N PHE A 756 -24.44 -27.06 4.44
CA PHE A 756 -23.33 -27.80 3.83
C PHE A 756 -22.66 -28.80 4.76
N LYS A 757 -22.88 -28.70 6.09
CA LYS A 757 -22.27 -29.62 7.06
C LYS A 757 -22.54 -31.09 6.74
N ALA A 758 -23.78 -31.42 6.37
CA ALA A 758 -24.17 -32.78 6.00
C ALA A 758 -23.40 -33.32 4.78
N PHE A 759 -23.09 -32.46 3.80
CA PHE A 759 -22.32 -32.86 2.63
C PHE A 759 -20.87 -33.18 2.98
N PHE A 760 -20.26 -32.50 3.96
CA PHE A 760 -18.90 -32.84 4.40
C PHE A 760 -18.82 -34.26 4.97
N PHE A 761 -19.82 -34.71 5.73
CA PHE A 761 -19.85 -36.09 6.21
C PHE A 761 -19.97 -37.10 5.07
N ARG A 762 -20.85 -36.85 4.10
CA ARG A 762 -20.95 -37.67 2.89
C ARG A 762 -19.67 -37.68 2.05
N VAL A 763 -18.98 -36.55 1.95
CA VAL A 763 -17.67 -36.44 1.30
C VAL A 763 -16.66 -37.35 1.98
N LEU A 764 -16.64 -37.40 3.32
CA LEU A 764 -15.74 -38.30 4.05
C LEU A 764 -16.06 -39.77 3.80
N GLU A 765 -17.34 -40.15 3.73
CA GLU A 765 -17.75 -41.51 3.35
C GLU A 765 -17.19 -41.90 1.97
N VAL A 766 -17.32 -41.00 0.98
CA VAL A 766 -16.84 -41.25 -0.39
C VAL A 766 -15.31 -41.29 -0.44
N LEU A 767 -14.61 -40.37 0.22
CA LEU A 767 -13.14 -40.35 0.25
C LEU A 767 -12.56 -41.62 0.88
N VAL A 768 -13.21 -42.14 1.93
CA VAL A 768 -12.84 -43.43 2.57
C VAL A 768 -13.16 -44.60 1.65
N GLY A 769 -14.34 -44.62 1.03
CA GLY A 769 -14.79 -45.73 0.17
C GLY A 769 -13.99 -45.87 -1.14
N GLU A 770 -13.64 -44.75 -1.78
CA GLU A 770 -12.94 -44.74 -3.07
C GLU A 770 -11.40 -44.81 -2.93
N ASN A 771 -10.85 -44.69 -1.73
CA ASN A 771 -9.39 -44.65 -1.45
C ASN A 771 -8.62 -43.61 -2.29
N THR A 772 -9.24 -42.46 -2.59
CA THR A 772 -8.60 -41.41 -3.41
C THR A 772 -7.51 -40.63 -2.68
N LEU A 773 -7.52 -40.67 -1.35
CA LEU A 773 -6.46 -40.14 -0.48
C LEU A 773 -5.93 -41.26 0.40
N SER A 774 -4.63 -41.22 0.71
CA SER A 774 -4.09 -42.12 1.73
C SER A 774 -4.71 -41.79 3.10
N ASN A 775 -4.85 -42.80 3.98
CA ASN A 775 -5.30 -42.58 5.36
C ASN A 775 -4.51 -41.45 6.05
N SER A 776 -3.21 -41.33 5.76
CA SER A 776 -2.38 -40.24 6.28
C SER A 776 -2.87 -38.86 5.88
N GLN A 777 -3.16 -38.67 4.58
CA GLN A 777 -3.61 -37.39 4.04
C GLN A 777 -5.00 -37.05 4.60
N LEU A 778 -5.90 -38.03 4.67
CA LEU A 778 -7.25 -37.83 5.16
C LEU A 778 -7.28 -37.43 6.65
N PHE A 779 -6.54 -38.12 7.51
CA PHE A 779 -6.44 -37.77 8.93
C PHE A 779 -5.78 -36.40 9.14
N SER A 780 -4.75 -36.07 8.36
CA SER A 780 -4.06 -34.76 8.48
C SER A 780 -4.96 -33.61 8.03
N PHE A 781 -5.68 -33.78 6.92
CA PHE A 781 -6.67 -32.79 6.48
C PHE A 781 -7.76 -32.60 7.53
N ILE A 782 -8.35 -33.69 8.04
CA ILE A 782 -9.47 -33.60 8.98
C ILE A 782 -9.08 -32.97 10.31
N ASP A 783 -7.86 -33.18 10.79
CA ASP A 783 -7.38 -32.52 12.00
C ASP A 783 -7.21 -31.01 11.80
N GLU A 784 -6.44 -30.58 10.79
CA GLU A 784 -6.29 -29.15 10.46
C GLU A 784 -7.66 -28.52 10.25
N PHE A 785 -8.57 -29.23 9.56
CA PHE A 785 -9.90 -28.73 9.22
C PHE A 785 -10.75 -28.53 10.46
N SER A 786 -10.78 -29.53 11.33
CA SER A 786 -11.52 -29.49 12.59
C SER A 786 -11.03 -28.40 13.53
N ASN A 787 -9.71 -28.18 13.58
CA ASN A 787 -9.11 -27.06 14.32
C ASN A 787 -9.53 -25.71 13.73
N ALA A 788 -9.55 -25.57 12.41
CA ALA A 788 -9.95 -24.33 11.74
C ALA A 788 -11.43 -24.01 11.94
N VAL A 789 -12.31 -25.01 11.92
CA VAL A 789 -13.76 -24.82 12.18
C VAL A 789 -14.12 -24.82 13.67
N ASN A 790 -13.15 -25.05 14.56
CA ASN A 790 -13.32 -25.15 16.00
C ASN A 790 -14.42 -26.17 16.39
N SER A 791 -14.40 -27.36 15.79
CA SER A 791 -15.39 -28.43 16.00
C SER A 791 -14.76 -29.82 15.93
N ASP A 792 -15.12 -30.73 16.82
CA ASP A 792 -14.64 -32.12 16.84
C ASP A 792 -15.44 -33.05 15.91
N GLU A 793 -16.58 -32.59 15.41
CA GLU A 793 -17.52 -33.41 14.63
C GLU A 793 -16.87 -34.12 13.43
N PRO A 794 -16.04 -33.47 12.58
CA PRO A 794 -15.44 -34.14 11.42
C PRO A 794 -14.47 -35.25 11.81
N THR A 795 -13.69 -35.07 12.89
CA THR A 795 -12.77 -36.09 13.41
C THR A 795 -13.53 -37.30 13.94
N VAL A 796 -14.53 -37.08 14.81
CA VAL A 796 -15.32 -38.17 15.40
C VAL A 796 -16.03 -38.98 14.33
N PHE A 797 -16.57 -38.32 13.30
CA PHE A 797 -17.24 -38.99 12.20
C PHE A 797 -16.28 -39.86 11.38
N LEU A 798 -15.10 -39.33 11.00
CA LEU A 798 -14.08 -40.09 10.28
C LEU A 798 -13.64 -41.34 11.06
N GLU A 799 -13.47 -41.21 12.38
CA GLU A 799 -13.12 -42.33 13.26
C GLU A 799 -14.19 -43.43 13.28
N GLY A 800 -15.47 -43.06 13.20
CA GLY A 800 -16.59 -44.00 13.13
C GLY A 800 -16.68 -44.75 11.79
N LEU A 801 -16.31 -44.11 10.68
CA LEU A 801 -16.31 -44.72 9.35
C LEU A 801 -15.21 -45.76 9.16
N ILE A 802 -14.01 -45.45 9.66
CA ILE A 802 -12.86 -46.33 9.51
C ILE A 802 -12.88 -47.36 10.66
N ASN A 803 -13.58 -48.48 10.47
CA ASN A 803 -13.48 -49.69 11.31
C ASN A 803 -12.19 -50.46 11.00
N ALA A 804 -11.04 -49.80 11.13
CA ALA A 804 -9.74 -50.46 11.11
C ALA A 804 -9.21 -50.58 12.54
N GLU A 805 -8.47 -51.66 12.82
CA GLU A 805 -7.70 -51.81 14.06
C GLU A 805 -7.00 -50.50 14.45
N GLU A 806 -6.86 -50.26 15.75
CA GLU A 806 -6.19 -49.06 16.26
C GLU A 806 -4.79 -48.97 15.65
N SER A 807 -4.57 -48.02 14.73
CA SER A 807 -3.27 -47.79 14.11
C SER A 807 -2.50 -46.71 14.86
N PRO A 808 -1.15 -46.70 14.80
CA PRO A 808 -0.35 -45.67 15.47
C PRO A 808 -0.78 -44.24 15.11
N ARG A 809 -1.06 -43.98 13.82
CA ARG A 809 -1.56 -42.66 13.36
C ARG A 809 -2.93 -42.31 13.95
N ARG A 810 -3.85 -43.28 13.99
CA ARG A 810 -5.19 -43.08 14.55
C ARG A 810 -5.12 -42.74 16.04
N PHE A 811 -4.32 -43.49 16.79
CA PHE A 811 -4.10 -43.22 18.21
C PHE A 811 -3.48 -41.84 18.44
N PHE A 812 -2.57 -41.42 17.57
CA PHE A 812 -1.98 -40.07 17.51
C PHE A 812 -2.99 -38.96 17.31
N PHE A 813 -3.73 -38.98 16.21
CA PHE A 813 -4.66 -37.89 15.89
C PHE A 813 -5.82 -37.80 16.90
N LYS A 814 -6.36 -38.94 17.36
CA LYS A 814 -7.44 -38.98 18.38
C LYS A 814 -7.10 -38.21 19.66
N ASN A 815 -5.83 -38.26 20.05
CA ASN A 815 -5.38 -37.71 21.34
C ASN A 815 -4.62 -36.38 21.18
N LEU A 816 -4.44 -35.90 19.95
CA LEU A 816 -3.68 -34.69 19.62
C LEU A 816 -4.20 -33.46 20.38
N ARG A 817 -5.53 -33.32 20.46
CA ARG A 817 -6.20 -32.19 21.12
C ARG A 817 -6.04 -32.20 22.64
N HIS A 818 -5.75 -33.36 23.23
CA HIS A 818 -5.55 -33.55 24.66
C HIS A 818 -4.07 -33.49 25.07
N ILE A 819 -3.16 -33.36 24.10
CA ILE A 819 -1.71 -33.23 24.31
C ILE A 819 -1.41 -32.15 25.36
N GLN A 820 -2.07 -30.98 25.31
CA GLN A 820 -1.72 -29.88 26.22
C GLN A 820 -1.97 -30.17 27.71
N LYS A 821 -2.86 -31.10 28.08
CA LYS A 821 -3.19 -31.40 29.49
C LYS A 821 -2.56 -32.70 30.02
N SER A 822 -2.30 -33.68 29.13
CA SER A 822 -1.88 -35.03 29.52
C SER A 822 -0.89 -35.66 28.52
N TYR A 823 0.03 -34.85 27.98
CA TYR A 823 0.93 -35.29 26.90
C TYR A 823 1.78 -36.52 27.23
N LEU A 824 2.40 -36.53 28.42
CA LEU A 824 3.37 -37.55 28.79
C LEU A 824 2.69 -38.92 28.97
N SER A 825 1.52 -38.95 29.59
CA SER A 825 0.72 -40.18 29.72
C SER A 825 0.30 -40.70 28.35
N TYR A 826 -0.04 -39.79 27.44
CA TYR A 826 -0.42 -40.13 26.08
C TYR A 826 0.76 -40.72 25.27
N LEU A 827 1.93 -40.08 25.31
CA LEU A 827 3.15 -40.59 24.68
C LEU A 827 3.55 -41.94 25.25
N LYS A 828 3.43 -42.12 26.57
CA LYS A 828 3.70 -43.39 27.23
C LYS A 828 2.78 -44.48 26.70
N GLU A 829 1.48 -44.22 26.65
CA GLU A 829 0.49 -45.15 26.12
C GLU A 829 0.73 -45.44 24.62
N PHE A 830 1.13 -44.44 23.83
CA PHE A 830 1.50 -44.64 22.41
C PHE A 830 2.64 -45.64 22.31
N VAL A 831 3.72 -45.41 23.05
CA VAL A 831 4.93 -46.23 22.95
C VAL A 831 4.70 -47.64 23.48
N GLU A 832 3.93 -47.78 24.56
CA GLU A 832 3.51 -49.08 25.09
C GLU A 832 2.71 -49.89 24.06
N ARG A 833 1.86 -49.24 23.27
CA ARG A 833 1.01 -49.91 22.27
C ARG A 833 1.67 -50.15 20.92
N PHE A 834 2.42 -49.18 20.41
CA PHE A 834 2.90 -49.17 19.01
C PHE A 834 4.42 -49.22 18.87
N GLY A 835 5.14 -49.04 19.98
CA GLY A 835 6.59 -48.97 20.01
C GLY A 835 7.16 -47.63 19.55
N VAL A 836 8.39 -47.36 19.98
CA VAL A 836 9.12 -46.09 19.73
C VAL A 836 9.34 -45.83 18.23
N LYS A 837 9.50 -46.88 17.42
CA LYS A 837 9.73 -46.74 15.98
C LYS A 837 8.53 -46.10 15.27
N GLN A 838 7.32 -46.54 15.60
CA GLN A 838 6.09 -45.97 15.06
C GLN A 838 5.87 -44.53 15.50
N LEU A 839 6.31 -44.18 16.72
CA LEU A 839 6.22 -42.81 17.22
C LEU A 839 6.97 -41.84 16.31
N LYS A 840 8.18 -42.23 15.90
CA LYS A 840 8.99 -41.45 14.96
C LYS A 840 8.31 -41.32 13.60
N ASP A 841 7.83 -42.43 13.03
CA ASP A 841 7.22 -42.43 11.70
C ASP A 841 5.93 -41.60 11.65
N VAL A 842 5.09 -41.69 12.69
CA VAL A 842 3.85 -40.93 12.82
C VAL A 842 4.14 -39.45 13.02
N TYR A 843 4.90 -39.09 14.04
CA TYR A 843 5.16 -37.69 14.38
C TYR A 843 5.98 -36.96 13.31
N GLN A 844 6.93 -37.64 12.64
CA GLN A 844 7.69 -37.09 11.52
C GLN A 844 6.78 -36.72 10.33
N SER A 845 5.81 -37.58 10.00
CA SER A 845 4.88 -37.30 8.90
C SER A 845 3.82 -36.25 9.23
N SER A 846 3.47 -36.10 10.52
CA SER A 846 2.35 -35.27 10.97
C SER A 846 2.73 -33.84 11.38
N PHE A 847 4.02 -33.56 11.64
CA PHE A 847 4.45 -32.27 12.19
C PHE A 847 5.63 -31.59 11.49
N ASP A 848 6.27 -32.23 10.51
CA ASP A 848 7.41 -31.61 9.80
C ASP A 848 6.98 -30.54 8.77
N LEU A 849 5.72 -30.47 8.37
CA LEU A 849 5.21 -29.41 7.50
C LEU A 849 3.72 -29.16 7.79
N PRO A 850 3.28 -27.90 7.96
CA PRO A 850 1.86 -27.58 7.78
C PRO A 850 1.44 -27.97 6.36
N LEU A 851 0.36 -28.74 6.21
CA LEU A 851 -0.11 -29.10 4.87
C LEU A 851 -0.84 -27.91 4.23
N PHE A 852 -1.60 -27.12 5.02
CA PHE A 852 -2.45 -26.04 4.52
C PHE A 852 -2.26 -24.70 5.21
N PHE A 853 -2.26 -24.65 6.55
CA PHE A 853 -1.97 -23.42 7.30
C PHE A 853 -0.69 -23.54 8.07
N GLY A 854 0.16 -22.52 7.93
CA GLY A 854 1.52 -22.42 8.44
C GLY A 854 1.71 -22.57 9.95
N GLN A 855 1.23 -23.64 10.58
CA GLN A 855 1.70 -24.05 11.88
C GLN A 855 3.21 -24.25 11.79
N HIS A 856 3.95 -23.60 12.69
CA HIS A 856 5.37 -23.86 12.84
C HIS A 856 5.60 -25.37 12.95
N SER A 857 6.70 -25.86 12.37
CA SER A 857 7.16 -27.24 12.51
C SER A 857 7.15 -27.65 13.99
N PHE A 858 6.10 -28.36 14.42
CA PHE A 858 5.88 -28.69 15.82
C PHE A 858 6.83 -29.83 16.19
N ASN A 859 7.97 -29.47 16.77
CA ASN A 859 8.86 -30.47 17.34
C ASN A 859 8.29 -30.93 18.69
N TRP A 860 7.51 -32.00 18.61
CA TRP A 860 6.77 -32.57 19.73
C TRP A 860 7.62 -32.90 20.97
N ILE A 861 8.89 -33.29 20.78
CA ILE A 861 9.84 -33.48 21.88
C ILE A 861 10.23 -32.13 22.51
N LEU A 862 10.46 -31.13 21.66
CA LEU A 862 10.86 -29.79 22.08
C LEU A 862 9.75 -29.11 22.89
N SER A 863 8.51 -29.09 22.38
CA SER A 863 7.36 -28.47 23.05
C SER A 863 7.11 -29.04 24.46
N PHE A 864 7.38 -30.34 24.64
CA PHE A 864 7.25 -31.00 25.94
C PHE A 864 8.35 -30.62 26.94
N VAL A 865 9.59 -30.54 26.50
CA VAL A 865 10.71 -30.24 27.40
C VAL A 865 10.80 -28.74 27.73
N VAL A 866 10.31 -27.88 26.82
CA VAL A 866 10.41 -26.42 26.90
C VAL A 866 9.28 -25.79 27.71
N SER A 867 8.13 -26.46 27.79
CA SER A 867 7.01 -26.06 28.64
C SER A 867 7.28 -26.26 30.15
N ALA A 868 8.41 -26.86 30.52
CA ALA A 868 8.83 -27.00 31.91
C ALA A 868 9.86 -25.92 32.31
N PRO A 869 9.84 -25.44 33.56
CA PRO A 869 10.88 -24.57 34.09
C PRO A 869 12.28 -25.21 33.93
N PRO A 870 13.35 -24.40 33.76
CA PRO A 870 14.73 -24.89 33.59
C PRO A 870 15.17 -25.94 34.63
N VAL A 871 14.68 -25.83 35.87
CA VAL A 871 14.99 -26.75 36.98
C VAL A 871 14.34 -28.13 36.84
N ASP A 872 13.29 -28.25 36.04
CA ASP A 872 12.55 -29.49 35.82
C ASP A 872 12.82 -30.13 34.45
N CYS A 873 13.57 -29.47 33.57
CA CYS A 873 13.96 -30.02 32.26
C CYS A 873 14.70 -31.35 32.37
N GLU A 874 15.53 -31.55 33.41
CA GLU A 874 16.20 -32.85 33.68
C GLU A 874 15.18 -33.95 33.99
N LYS A 875 14.18 -33.65 34.83
CA LYS A 875 13.11 -34.60 35.16
C LYS A 875 12.26 -34.93 33.93
N GLN A 876 11.97 -33.95 33.07
CA GLN A 876 11.24 -34.18 31.82
C GLN A 876 12.05 -35.00 30.82
N TYR A 877 13.36 -34.76 30.72
CA TYR A 877 14.26 -35.61 29.92
C TYR A 877 14.25 -37.05 30.41
N MET A 878 14.35 -37.28 31.73
CA MET A 878 14.31 -38.64 32.29
C MET A 878 12.96 -39.32 32.03
N LYS A 879 11.84 -38.60 32.13
CA LYS A 879 10.52 -39.12 31.76
C LYS A 879 10.43 -39.58 30.30
N LEU A 880 11.07 -38.87 29.36
CA LEU A 880 11.15 -39.32 27.96
C LEU A 880 11.99 -40.59 27.81
N ARG A 881 13.09 -40.70 28.57
CA ARG A 881 13.94 -41.90 28.62
C ARG A 881 13.19 -43.09 29.22
N ASP A 882 12.39 -42.87 30.25
CA ASP A 882 11.57 -43.88 30.92
C ASP A 882 10.45 -44.42 30.02
N ILE A 883 9.99 -43.61 29.05
CA ILE A 883 9.04 -44.04 28.00
C ILE A 883 9.75 -44.86 26.91
N GLY A 884 11.09 -44.98 26.94
CA GLY A 884 11.84 -45.83 26.02
C GLY A 884 12.52 -45.09 24.86
N LEU A 885 12.46 -43.75 24.80
CA LEU A 885 13.18 -42.98 23.79
C LEU A 885 14.69 -43.02 24.03
N SER A 886 15.47 -43.46 23.04
CA SER A 886 16.92 -43.46 23.12
C SER A 886 17.51 -42.04 23.17
N GLN A 887 18.68 -41.89 23.77
CA GLN A 887 19.42 -40.62 23.72
C GLN A 887 19.70 -40.18 22.27
N SER A 888 19.95 -41.13 21.37
CA SER A 888 20.13 -40.89 19.94
C SER A 888 18.84 -40.43 19.23
N GLU A 889 17.67 -40.93 19.62
CA GLU A 889 16.38 -40.53 19.02
C GLU A 889 15.99 -39.12 19.44
N ILE A 890 16.09 -38.81 20.74
CA ILE A 890 15.89 -37.45 21.25
C ILE A 890 16.85 -36.49 20.55
N ARG A 891 18.13 -36.88 20.41
CA ARG A 891 19.16 -36.10 19.69
C ARG A 891 18.78 -35.86 18.22
N ASN A 892 18.39 -36.90 17.48
CA ASN A 892 18.12 -36.79 16.05
C ASN A 892 16.87 -35.95 15.75
N THR A 893 15.84 -36.01 16.61
CA THR A 893 14.64 -35.16 16.49
C THR A 893 14.96 -33.69 16.76
N LEU A 894 15.90 -33.39 17.65
CA LEU A 894 16.37 -32.03 17.93
C LEU A 894 17.35 -31.50 16.86
N ALA A 895 17.95 -32.36 16.06
CA ALA A 895 19.00 -31.99 15.10
C ALA A 895 18.50 -31.50 13.72
N ARG A 896 17.19 -31.31 13.53
CA ARG A 896 16.60 -30.86 12.26
C ARG A 896 16.69 -29.35 12.07
N ASN A 897 16.68 -28.90 10.81
CA ASN A 897 16.89 -27.50 10.40
C ASN A 897 15.75 -26.58 10.87
N PHE A 898 15.91 -25.95 12.04
CA PHE A 898 15.19 -24.73 12.43
C PHE A 898 16.12 -23.55 12.17
N LEU A 899 15.80 -22.75 11.16
CA LEU A 899 16.68 -21.70 10.64
C LEU A 899 16.16 -20.31 11.03
N SER A 900 15.99 -20.04 12.34
CA SER A 900 15.93 -18.68 12.88
C SER A 900 16.42 -18.58 14.34
N LYS A 901 16.94 -17.42 14.75
CA LYS A 901 17.50 -17.17 16.10
C LYS A 901 16.52 -17.37 17.29
N PRO A 902 15.23 -17.00 17.21
CA PRO A 902 14.28 -17.14 18.33
C PRO A 902 13.97 -18.59 18.71
N GLU A 903 14.01 -19.50 17.72
CA GLU A 903 13.67 -20.91 17.90
C GLU A 903 14.73 -21.68 18.72
N LEU A 904 15.92 -21.11 18.95
CA LEU A 904 17.06 -21.77 19.61
C LEU A 904 17.09 -21.65 21.15
N GLU A 905 16.41 -20.67 21.74
CA GLU A 905 16.32 -20.52 23.21
C GLU A 905 15.63 -21.70 23.92
N PRO A 906 14.55 -22.27 23.38
CA PRO A 906 14.00 -23.57 23.78
C PRO A 906 15.05 -24.70 23.91
N TYR A 907 15.96 -24.82 22.95
CA TYR A 907 17.02 -25.83 22.96
C TYR A 907 18.02 -25.60 24.10
N ALA A 908 18.32 -24.33 24.39
CA ALA A 908 19.22 -23.96 25.47
C ALA A 908 18.70 -24.36 26.87
N LYS A 909 17.37 -24.40 27.06
CA LYS A 909 16.73 -24.90 28.28
C LYS A 909 16.80 -26.43 28.39
N LEU A 910 16.60 -27.15 27.28
CA LEU A 910 16.72 -28.62 27.23
C LEU A 910 18.13 -29.11 27.59
N LEU A 911 19.16 -28.34 27.25
CA LEU A 911 20.55 -28.62 27.61
C LEU A 911 20.81 -28.69 29.11
N ILE A 912 19.91 -28.13 29.93
CA ILE A 912 20.00 -28.21 31.38
C ILE A 912 19.71 -29.62 31.90
N GLY A 913 18.97 -30.43 31.14
CA GLY A 913 18.64 -31.80 31.49
C GLY A 913 19.53 -32.89 30.90
N LEU A 914 20.44 -32.56 29.97
CA LEU A 914 21.28 -33.56 29.32
C LEU A 914 22.50 -33.95 30.19
N PRO A 915 22.89 -35.25 30.24
CA PRO A 915 24.15 -35.65 30.84
C PRO A 915 25.33 -35.01 30.09
N LYS A 916 26.49 -34.86 30.77
CA LYS A 916 27.69 -34.18 30.21
C LYS A 916 28.09 -34.67 28.82
N SER A 917 27.92 -35.96 28.52
CA SER A 917 28.17 -36.54 27.20
C SER A 917 27.20 -36.03 26.14
N GLY A 918 25.90 -35.92 26.45
CA GLY A 918 24.87 -35.40 25.56
C GLY A 918 25.00 -33.89 25.30
N PHE A 919 25.34 -33.11 26.34
CA PHE A 919 25.59 -31.67 26.20
C PHE A 919 26.76 -31.37 25.24
N ARG A 920 27.89 -32.08 25.42
CA ARG A 920 29.08 -31.93 24.56
C ARG A 920 28.79 -32.30 23.11
N ASP A 921 28.01 -33.35 22.88
CA ASP A 921 27.65 -33.80 21.53
C ASP A 921 26.70 -32.80 20.84
N PHE A 922 25.68 -32.31 21.55
CA PHE A 922 24.77 -31.26 21.04
C PHE A 922 25.53 -30.00 20.60
N VAL A 923 26.45 -29.50 21.42
CA VAL A 923 27.27 -28.32 21.06
C VAL A 923 28.10 -28.58 19.80
N LYS A 924 28.64 -29.79 19.64
CA LYS A 924 29.45 -30.16 18.47
C LYS A 924 28.61 -30.27 17.19
N THR A 925 27.40 -30.82 17.26
CA THR A 925 26.60 -31.13 16.07
C THR A 925 25.69 -29.98 15.65
N MET A 926 25.08 -29.28 16.62
CA MET A 926 24.06 -28.25 16.35
C MET A 926 24.57 -26.82 16.47
N VAL A 927 25.36 -26.52 17.50
CA VAL A 927 25.79 -25.14 17.75
C VAL A 927 26.97 -24.77 16.85
N LYS A 928 27.89 -25.72 16.64
CA LYS A 928 29.12 -25.47 15.86
C LYS A 928 28.87 -25.18 14.38
N SER A 929 27.77 -25.64 13.79
CA SER A 929 27.39 -25.33 12.41
C SER A 929 27.08 -23.84 12.21
N TYR A 930 26.52 -23.15 13.22
CA TYR A 930 26.27 -21.70 13.16
C TYR A 930 27.54 -20.85 13.10
N LYS A 931 28.68 -21.38 13.57
CA LYS A 931 29.98 -20.73 13.40
C LYS A 931 30.43 -20.68 11.93
N GLN A 932 29.87 -21.54 11.08
CA GLN A 932 30.23 -21.69 9.67
C GLN A 932 29.20 -21.06 8.72
N MET A 933 28.14 -20.44 9.24
CA MET A 933 27.13 -19.77 8.41
C MET A 933 27.69 -18.48 7.82
N PRO A 934 27.34 -18.13 6.56
CA PRO A 934 27.80 -16.91 5.90
C PRO A 934 27.17 -15.62 6.46
N ASP A 935 26.13 -15.76 7.30
CA ASP A 935 25.41 -14.66 7.95
C ASP A 935 26.05 -14.32 9.32
N GLU A 936 26.37 -13.02 9.54
CA GLU A 936 26.90 -12.49 10.82
C GLU A 936 25.98 -12.83 12.01
N SER A 937 24.69 -13.00 11.74
CA SER A 937 23.68 -13.33 12.73
C SER A 937 23.94 -14.72 13.38
N GLY A 938 24.39 -15.71 12.59
CA GLY A 938 24.70 -17.06 13.07
C GLY A 938 25.99 -17.11 13.91
N VAL A 939 27.01 -16.35 13.50
CA VAL A 939 28.27 -16.24 14.24
C VAL A 939 28.06 -15.57 15.60
N LYS A 940 27.29 -14.47 15.64
CA LYS A 940 26.95 -13.77 16.89
C LYS A 940 26.16 -14.64 17.86
N PHE A 941 25.27 -15.50 17.35
CA PHE A 941 24.57 -16.49 18.16
C PHE A 941 25.53 -17.53 18.75
N TYR A 942 26.41 -18.11 17.93
CA TYR A 942 27.42 -19.07 18.39
C TYR A 942 28.24 -18.50 19.56
N ASP A 943 28.75 -17.27 19.41
CA ASP A 943 29.58 -16.63 20.43
C ASP A 943 28.78 -16.29 21.70
N THR A 944 27.54 -15.83 21.56
CA THR A 944 26.66 -15.54 22.71
C THR A 944 26.30 -16.81 23.48
N PHE A 945 25.93 -17.87 22.76
CA PHE A 945 25.62 -19.17 23.35
C PHE A 945 26.85 -19.78 24.04
N TYR A 946 28.00 -19.78 23.35
CA TYR A 946 29.25 -20.30 23.90
C TYR A 946 29.66 -19.55 25.15
N THR A 947 29.52 -18.22 25.17
CA THR A 947 29.83 -17.38 26.34
C THR A 947 28.90 -17.68 27.52
N LYS A 948 27.59 -17.77 27.27
CA LYS A 948 26.58 -18.01 28.32
C LYS A 948 26.71 -19.38 28.98
N TYR A 949 27.13 -20.41 28.23
CA TYR A 949 27.21 -21.79 28.71
C TYR A 949 28.63 -22.35 28.82
N LYS A 950 29.66 -21.51 28.77
CA LYS A 950 31.08 -21.89 28.78
C LYS A 950 31.51 -22.75 29.98
N ASN A 951 30.87 -22.53 31.13
CA ASN A 951 31.23 -23.16 32.41
C ASN A 951 30.63 -24.56 32.62
N ARG A 952 29.76 -25.01 31.71
CA ARG A 952 29.12 -26.32 31.73
C ARG A 952 29.80 -27.25 30.71
#